data_AF-A0AAV9JIE4-F1
#
_entry.id   AF-A0AAV9JIE4-F1
#
_cell.length_a   1.000
_cell.length_b   1.000
_cell.length_c   1.000
_cell.angle_alpha   90.00
_cell.angle_beta   90.00
_cell.angle_gamma   90.00
#
_symmetry.space_group_name_H-M   'P 1'
#
loop_
_entity.id
_entity.type
_entity.pdbx_description
1 polymer ?
#
loop_
_entity_poly.entity_id
_entity_poly.type
_entity_poly.pdbx_seq_one_letter_code
_entity_poly.pdbx_strand_id
1 'polypeptide(L)'
;MKSFLTLTLLSTAIEVSARKNNATPQPQLQHASHIFNAIHSSMRQFGSSLNHNGMSVFLATVPEDTEFYHGTSSKYRVNGTEWLAFEPEHALQFARAHGPGGGHGRGPPPSGGPPHEDGDGIPRSMRDDEEAEHLPPPPPPPHGERNKDLRRDEKAQHPIDIMAGSKPDLAAKPSPVDGSEPEHGYLHTYRTKHPLRLLYVDGQSAAKSQKGTLDVQDLVLLHHNPPVTEDGMSSQSSSGEQRPDGFEEADPPGRRGRERQRHDDGERGHRDDGEHRRPDFHERAERGPAYKRPSPAREDKEPSPPHHGPLGEGERAELMCRMAHEEYDDRIDGILRMEGGFEIILCNFEKDLDVVQIAQTHDSGSRDGPGMGPPGGRDGREGFNTQLAVSARYDGIGGNRVTLDYENFVTLFAYGDALYFDETGRPRVINETAAIDPVRQAIRHLAVSPNNAAPGKDWQAVADMIVTRYAERIGYLASGELDDLASFKSEVDRAMRPFIDYSRRNSTREIGRCASQFLPTKTSPSESLAEASLRDVTTVLCRTLSAASEVDTLSHGVSMVRALKSWLAWTTWKRCHCGEHEICFLAIWPQGSAEDFEQPQCKSAGDISQGRGGYWGGFGRPHWSDKRPHVDGY
;
A
#
# COMPACT_ATOMS: atom_id res chain seq x y z
N MET A 1 45.05 -21.84 92.06
CA MET A 1 43.90 -22.74 92.32
C MET A 1 42.83 -22.45 91.27
N LYS A 2 42.21 -23.47 90.65
CA LYS A 2 41.06 -23.34 89.71
C LYS A 2 41.39 -22.55 88.41
N SER A 3 40.64 -22.63 87.31
CA SER A 3 39.89 -23.73 86.66
C SER A 3 39.57 -23.28 85.21
N PHE A 4 38.68 -23.98 84.48
CA PHE A 4 38.26 -23.74 83.09
C PHE A 4 39.40 -23.97 82.07
N LEU A 5 39.48 -25.07 81.32
CA LEU A 5 38.45 -25.99 80.78
C LEU A 5 37.52 -25.32 79.75
N THR A 6 37.78 -25.61 78.48
CA THR A 6 36.95 -25.25 77.32
C THR A 6 35.68 -26.09 77.28
N LEU A 7 34.57 -25.49 76.87
CA LEU A 7 33.32 -26.20 76.54
C LEU A 7 32.74 -25.65 75.25
N THR A 8 32.34 -26.55 74.35
CA THR A 8 31.73 -26.23 73.07
C THR A 8 30.27 -25.81 73.22
N LEU A 9 29.85 -24.81 72.45
CA LEU A 9 28.45 -24.40 72.31
C LEU A 9 28.04 -24.60 70.84
N LEU A 10 26.98 -25.39 70.63
CA LEU A 10 26.35 -25.53 69.32
C LEU A 10 25.67 -24.21 68.96
N SER A 11 25.91 -23.73 67.74
CA SER A 11 25.07 -22.71 67.10
C SER A 11 24.42 -23.35 65.88
N THR A 12 23.11 -23.63 65.97
CA THR A 12 22.32 -24.16 64.86
C THR A 12 22.00 -23.02 63.89
N ALA A 13 22.70 -22.98 62.76
CA ALA A 13 22.42 -22.02 61.70
C ALA A 13 21.03 -22.28 61.09
N ILE A 14 20.11 -21.33 61.24
CA ILE A 14 18.85 -21.29 60.49
C ILE A 14 19.12 -20.47 59.23
N GLU A 15 19.40 -21.14 58.11
CA GLU A 15 19.51 -20.47 56.82
C GLU A 15 18.12 -20.05 56.33
N VAL A 16 17.75 -18.80 56.61
CA VAL A 16 16.61 -18.15 55.94
C VAL A 16 16.99 -17.92 54.48
N SER A 17 16.61 -18.87 53.62
CA SER A 17 16.87 -18.80 52.18
C SER A 17 16.06 -17.67 51.54
N ALA A 18 16.63 -16.46 51.58
CA ALA A 18 16.10 -15.30 50.89
C ALA A 18 16.28 -15.50 49.37
N ARG A 19 15.24 -16.04 48.72
CA ARG A 19 15.15 -16.09 47.26
C ARG A 19 15.20 -14.66 46.70
N LYS A 20 16.40 -14.23 46.31
CA LYS A 20 16.58 -13.09 45.41
C LYS A 20 15.95 -13.46 44.07
N ASN A 21 14.73 -12.99 43.84
CA ASN A 21 14.12 -13.04 42.52
C ASN A 21 14.86 -12.05 41.61
N ASN A 22 16.03 -12.46 41.11
CA ASN A 22 16.67 -11.84 39.95
C ASN A 22 15.86 -12.19 38.70
N ALA A 23 14.63 -11.68 38.64
CA ALA A 23 13.99 -11.41 37.37
C ALA A 23 14.73 -10.20 36.78
N THR A 24 15.65 -10.46 35.86
CA THR A 24 16.18 -9.41 34.97
C THR A 24 14.98 -8.70 34.35
N PRO A 25 14.90 -7.35 34.38
CA PRO A 25 13.86 -6.66 33.63
C PRO A 25 13.95 -7.10 32.17
N GLN A 26 12.84 -7.56 31.59
CA GLN A 26 12.81 -7.80 30.15
C GLN A 26 13.11 -6.47 29.44
N PRO A 27 13.90 -6.47 28.36
CA PRO A 27 14.12 -5.27 27.57
C PRO A 27 12.78 -4.76 27.05
N GLN A 28 12.40 -3.53 27.42
CA GLN A 28 11.18 -2.90 26.90
C GLN A 28 11.34 -2.72 25.38
N LEU A 29 10.35 -3.13 24.60
CA LEU A 29 10.37 -3.02 23.14
C LEU A 29 10.39 -1.55 22.73
N GLN A 30 11.47 -1.13 22.08
CA GLN A 30 11.74 0.26 21.67
C GLN A 30 10.56 0.91 20.92
N HIS A 31 9.86 0.13 20.10
CA HIS A 31 8.73 0.55 19.28
C HIS A 31 7.40 -0.13 19.67
N ALA A 32 7.21 -0.52 20.94
CA ALA A 32 6.04 -1.25 21.43
C ALA A 32 4.68 -0.70 20.96
N SER A 33 4.50 0.63 20.98
CA SER A 33 3.25 1.27 20.52
C SER A 33 3.02 1.16 19.01
N HIS A 34 4.09 1.11 18.21
CA HIS A 34 3.98 0.92 16.76
C HIS A 34 3.62 -0.53 16.42
N ILE A 35 4.21 -1.51 17.13
CA ILE A 35 3.87 -2.92 17.01
C ILE A 35 2.40 -3.16 17.41
N PHE A 36 1.96 -2.57 18.53
CA PHE A 36 0.55 -2.57 18.95
C PHE A 36 -0.36 -1.97 17.87
N ASN A 37 0.03 -0.84 17.28
CA ASN A 37 -0.76 -0.17 16.25
C ASN A 37 -0.80 -0.94 14.92
N ALA A 38 0.24 -1.71 14.59
CA ALA A 38 0.20 -2.64 13.46
C ALA A 38 -0.84 -3.76 13.69
N ILE A 39 -0.80 -4.42 14.86
CA ILE A 39 -1.77 -5.45 15.26
C ILE A 39 -3.21 -4.90 15.30
N HIS A 40 -3.42 -3.68 15.84
CA HIS A 40 -4.74 -3.07 15.94
C HIS A 40 -5.28 -2.52 14.61
N SER A 41 -4.41 -2.17 13.65
CA SER A 41 -4.79 -1.58 12.36
C SER A 41 -4.81 -2.57 11.19
N SER A 42 -4.16 -3.74 11.31
CA SER A 42 -4.11 -4.76 10.26
C SER A 42 -5.50 -5.19 9.79
N MET A 43 -5.69 -5.28 8.47
CA MET A 43 -6.98 -5.54 7.81
C MET A 43 -8.10 -4.53 8.10
N ARG A 44 -7.80 -3.33 8.62
CA ARG A 44 -8.77 -2.26 8.90
C ARG A 44 -8.43 -1.00 8.12
N GLN A 45 -9.27 -0.62 7.16
CA GLN A 45 -8.98 0.44 6.20
C GLN A 45 -8.61 1.78 6.88
N PHE A 46 -9.30 2.17 7.96
CA PHE A 46 -9.04 3.45 8.64
C PHE A 46 -7.67 3.45 9.36
N GLY A 47 -7.33 2.32 9.98
CA GLY A 47 -6.04 2.13 10.64
C GLY A 47 -4.89 2.07 9.65
N SER A 48 -5.04 1.25 8.60
CA SER A 48 -4.06 1.08 7.53
C SER A 48 -3.84 2.34 6.69
N SER A 49 -4.83 3.24 6.54
CA SER A 49 -4.64 4.53 5.85
C SER A 49 -3.98 5.61 6.71
N LEU A 50 -4.20 5.61 8.02
CA LEU A 50 -3.46 6.51 8.92
C LEU A 50 -2.01 6.03 9.10
N ASN A 51 -1.80 4.73 9.25
CA ASN A 51 -0.49 4.08 9.31
C ASN A 51 -0.04 3.61 7.92
N HIS A 52 -0.14 4.47 6.89
CA HIS A 52 0.03 4.08 5.48
C HIS A 52 1.40 3.49 5.12
N ASN A 53 2.47 3.92 5.79
CA ASN A 53 3.78 3.25 5.72
C ASN A 53 3.73 1.97 6.57
N GLY A 54 3.21 0.91 5.96
CA GLY A 54 3.25 -0.44 6.52
C GLY A 54 4.68 -0.89 6.75
N MET A 55 4.90 -1.59 7.86
CA MET A 55 6.20 -2.10 8.32
C MET A 55 6.10 -3.55 8.82
N SER A 56 4.95 -4.21 8.61
CA SER A 56 4.64 -5.53 9.16
C SER A 56 4.10 -6.47 8.10
N VAL A 57 4.52 -7.72 8.20
CA VAL A 57 4.21 -8.80 7.27
C VAL A 57 3.62 -9.98 8.04
N PHE A 58 2.39 -10.35 7.69
CA PHE A 58 1.63 -11.43 8.31
C PHE A 58 1.40 -12.56 7.31
N LEU A 59 1.20 -13.79 7.80
CA LEU A 59 0.48 -14.79 7.02
C LEU A 59 -1.01 -14.49 7.11
N ALA A 60 -1.66 -14.44 5.95
CA ALA A 60 -3.10 -14.30 5.81
C ALA A 60 -3.68 -15.59 5.23
N THR A 61 -4.73 -16.12 5.86
CA THR A 61 -5.54 -17.22 5.30
C THR A 61 -6.89 -16.69 4.87
N VAL A 62 -7.19 -16.81 3.58
CA VAL A 62 -8.53 -16.64 3.02
C VAL A 62 -9.23 -18.00 3.04
N PRO A 63 -10.45 -18.14 3.59
CA PRO A 63 -11.20 -19.39 3.54
C PRO A 63 -11.62 -19.80 2.12
N GLU A 64 -11.82 -21.09 1.88
CA GLU A 64 -12.61 -21.62 0.76
C GLU A 64 -14.02 -20.98 0.71
N ASP A 65 -14.66 -20.96 -0.46
CA ASP A 65 -15.98 -20.34 -0.70
C ASP A 65 -16.00 -18.79 -0.56
N THR A 66 -14.84 -18.14 -0.37
CA THR A 66 -14.72 -16.67 -0.40
C THR A 66 -14.85 -16.15 -1.84
N GLU A 67 -15.76 -15.20 -2.06
CA GLU A 67 -15.93 -14.49 -3.35
C GLU A 67 -15.00 -13.27 -3.49
N PHE A 68 -14.55 -13.02 -4.72
CA PHE A 68 -13.71 -11.90 -5.12
C PHE A 68 -14.14 -11.31 -6.46
N TYR A 69 -13.78 -10.04 -6.68
CA TYR A 69 -14.14 -9.29 -7.88
C TYR A 69 -12.90 -8.77 -8.63
N HIS A 70 -12.96 -8.77 -9.95
CA HIS A 70 -11.89 -8.28 -10.83
C HIS A 70 -12.50 -7.56 -12.03
N GLY A 71 -12.03 -6.35 -12.34
CA GLY A 71 -12.51 -5.55 -13.47
C GLY A 71 -11.49 -5.54 -14.62
N THR A 72 -11.96 -5.79 -15.84
CA THR A 72 -11.11 -5.82 -17.04
C THR A 72 -11.91 -5.48 -18.30
N SER A 73 -11.23 -5.36 -19.45
CA SER A 73 -11.83 -5.34 -20.79
C SER A 73 -11.96 -6.73 -21.42
N SER A 74 -11.40 -7.78 -20.81
CA SER A 74 -11.49 -9.15 -21.32
C SER A 74 -12.87 -9.77 -21.03
N LYS A 75 -13.51 -10.37 -22.05
CA LYS A 75 -14.70 -11.23 -21.87
C LYS A 75 -14.39 -12.70 -21.53
N TYR A 76 -13.10 -13.00 -21.32
CA TYR A 76 -12.59 -14.33 -21.00
C TYR A 76 -11.96 -14.30 -19.60
N ARG A 77 -12.09 -15.40 -18.86
CA ARG A 77 -11.49 -15.55 -17.54
C ARG A 77 -9.97 -15.34 -17.58
N VAL A 78 -9.43 -14.96 -16.44
CA VAL A 78 -7.99 -14.92 -16.17
C VAL A 78 -7.50 -16.33 -15.85
N ASN A 79 -6.22 -16.62 -16.15
CA ASN A 79 -5.54 -17.86 -15.76
C ASN A 79 -4.31 -17.62 -14.85
N GLY A 80 -3.48 -16.62 -15.16
CA GLY A 80 -2.19 -16.35 -14.47
C GLY A 80 -2.26 -15.27 -13.38
N THR A 81 -1.14 -14.56 -13.19
CA THR A 81 -0.95 -13.43 -12.25
C THR A 81 -1.91 -12.27 -12.55
N GLU A 82 -2.71 -11.83 -11.58
CA GLU A 82 -3.64 -10.70 -11.73
C GLU A 82 -4.15 -10.15 -10.37
N TRP A 83 -4.89 -9.05 -10.39
CA TRP A 83 -5.47 -8.42 -9.18
C TRP A 83 -6.92 -8.83 -8.89
N LEU A 84 -7.23 -9.01 -7.61
CA LEU A 84 -8.57 -9.21 -7.04
C LEU A 84 -8.89 -8.13 -6.01
N ALA A 85 -10.14 -7.68 -5.94
CA ALA A 85 -10.66 -6.81 -4.88
C ALA A 85 -11.74 -7.52 -4.04
N PHE A 86 -11.83 -7.12 -2.77
CA PHE A 86 -12.85 -7.62 -1.82
C PHE A 86 -14.24 -7.00 -2.03
N GLU A 87 -14.34 -5.83 -2.68
CA GLU A 87 -15.59 -5.10 -2.88
C GLU A 87 -15.86 -4.92 -4.40
N PRO A 88 -17.07 -5.17 -4.89
CA PRO A 88 -17.37 -5.10 -6.33
C PRO A 88 -17.30 -3.66 -6.86
N GLU A 89 -17.64 -2.65 -6.06
CA GLU A 89 -17.53 -1.24 -6.44
C GLU A 89 -16.06 -0.83 -6.71
N HIS A 90 -15.11 -1.42 -6.00
CA HIS A 90 -13.68 -1.17 -6.22
C HIS A 90 -13.21 -1.82 -7.52
N ALA A 91 -13.58 -3.09 -7.76
CA ALA A 91 -13.27 -3.78 -9.02
C ALA A 91 -13.95 -3.12 -10.25
N LEU A 92 -15.16 -2.59 -10.10
CA LEU A 92 -15.92 -1.95 -11.18
C LEU A 92 -15.19 -0.76 -11.82
N GLN A 93 -14.32 -0.05 -11.09
CA GLN A 93 -13.54 1.05 -11.68
C GLN A 93 -12.65 0.58 -12.85
N PHE A 94 -12.16 -0.66 -12.79
CA PHE A 94 -11.28 -1.28 -13.77
C PHE A 94 -12.06 -2.05 -14.86
N ALA A 95 -13.36 -2.29 -14.65
CA ALA A 95 -14.25 -3.01 -15.56
C ALA A 95 -14.73 -2.12 -16.73
N ARG A 96 -13.78 -1.64 -17.53
CA ARG A 96 -13.97 -0.70 -18.65
C ARG A 96 -13.46 -1.24 -19.97
N ALA A 97 -13.93 -0.65 -21.07
CA ALA A 97 -13.42 -0.91 -22.40
C ALA A 97 -12.02 -0.29 -22.61
N HIS A 98 -11.07 -1.08 -23.07
CA HIS A 98 -9.78 -0.57 -23.57
C HIS A 98 -9.89 -0.34 -25.08
N GLY A 99 -9.96 0.92 -25.49
CA GLY A 99 -9.96 1.27 -26.91
C GLY A 99 -8.67 0.83 -27.63
N PRO A 100 -8.70 0.66 -28.96
CA PRO A 100 -7.57 0.17 -29.75
C PRO A 100 -6.33 1.03 -29.49
N GLY A 101 -5.28 0.37 -28.99
CA GLY A 101 -4.20 1.02 -28.26
C GLY A 101 -3.52 2.16 -29.03
N GLY A 102 -3.34 3.29 -28.34
CA GLY A 102 -2.63 4.48 -28.82
C GLY A 102 -1.12 4.27 -28.99
N GLY A 103 -0.71 3.26 -29.74
CA GLY A 103 0.67 3.05 -30.13
C GLY A 103 1.14 4.23 -30.99
N HIS A 104 2.02 5.06 -30.45
CA HIS A 104 2.64 6.18 -31.17
C HIS A 104 3.69 5.69 -32.18
N GLY A 105 3.27 4.81 -33.09
CA GLY A 105 3.98 4.49 -34.32
C GLY A 105 4.03 5.74 -35.20
N ARG A 106 5.06 6.57 -35.00
CA ARG A 106 5.36 7.70 -35.87
C ARG A 106 5.67 7.16 -37.28
N GLY A 107 4.70 7.28 -38.17
CA GLY A 107 4.94 7.09 -39.61
C GLY A 107 6.06 8.02 -40.09
N PRO A 108 6.81 7.64 -41.15
CA PRO A 108 7.93 8.43 -41.62
C PRO A 108 7.46 9.84 -42.03
N PRO A 109 8.20 10.91 -41.67
CA PRO A 109 7.78 12.27 -41.94
C PRO A 109 7.77 12.56 -43.44
N PRO A 110 6.75 13.29 -43.97
CA PRO A 110 6.73 13.72 -45.35
C PRO A 110 7.87 14.72 -45.63
N SER A 111 8.52 14.57 -46.78
CA SER A 111 9.73 15.30 -47.13
C SER A 111 9.49 16.64 -47.84
N GLY A 112 10.10 17.72 -47.33
CA GLY A 112 10.49 18.88 -48.14
C GLY A 112 9.56 20.11 -48.10
N GLY A 113 10.05 21.18 -47.49
CA GLY A 113 9.53 22.56 -47.57
C GLY A 113 10.63 23.53 -47.12
N PRO A 114 10.79 24.73 -47.73
CA PRO A 114 12.02 25.53 -47.58
C PRO A 114 12.03 26.48 -46.36
N PRO A 115 13.22 26.91 -45.90
CA PRO A 115 13.40 27.71 -44.68
C PRO A 115 13.43 29.23 -44.90
N HIS A 116 13.02 29.97 -43.87
CA HIS A 116 13.27 31.40 -43.60
C HIS A 116 12.96 31.61 -42.09
N GLU A 117 13.65 32.46 -41.32
CA GLU A 117 14.98 33.08 -41.46
C GLU A 117 15.39 33.58 -40.05
N ASP A 118 16.68 33.58 -39.70
CA ASP A 118 17.13 33.90 -38.34
C ASP A 118 17.08 35.41 -38.02
N GLY A 119 16.96 35.77 -36.74
CA GLY A 119 16.91 37.16 -36.27
C GLY A 119 17.35 37.34 -34.81
N ASP A 120 18.50 37.97 -34.62
CA ASP A 120 19.11 38.36 -33.33
C ASP A 120 18.21 39.32 -32.50
N GLY A 121 18.37 39.53 -31.18
CA GLY A 121 19.33 39.00 -30.22
C GLY A 121 19.65 40.03 -29.10
N ILE A 122 20.40 39.61 -28.06
CA ILE A 122 20.97 40.43 -26.94
C ILE A 122 19.99 40.85 -25.78
N PRO A 123 20.39 40.73 -24.48
CA PRO A 123 19.50 40.97 -23.31
C PRO A 123 19.94 42.10 -22.35
N ARG A 124 19.13 42.35 -21.29
CA ARG A 124 19.47 42.92 -19.93
C ARG A 124 18.18 42.91 -19.07
N SER A 125 18.09 42.29 -17.89
CA SER A 125 18.79 42.42 -16.59
C SER A 125 18.29 43.57 -15.69
N MET A 126 17.78 43.20 -14.50
CA MET A 126 17.63 43.95 -13.23
C MET A 126 17.56 45.49 -13.26
N ARG A 127 16.45 46.05 -12.72
CA ARG A 127 16.43 47.21 -11.81
C ARG A 127 15.28 47.09 -10.82
N ASP A 128 15.44 47.74 -9.69
CA ASP A 128 14.65 47.53 -8.47
C ASP A 128 13.71 48.71 -8.15
N ASP A 129 12.76 48.42 -7.25
CA ASP A 129 12.07 49.31 -6.29
C ASP A 129 11.00 50.37 -6.68
N GLU A 130 10.14 50.59 -5.66
CA GLU A 130 9.19 51.68 -5.35
C GLU A 130 7.82 51.85 -6.08
N GLU A 131 6.81 51.24 -5.44
CA GLU A 131 5.62 51.87 -4.82
C GLU A 131 4.23 51.98 -5.52
N ALA A 132 3.26 51.31 -4.87
CA ALA A 132 1.83 51.58 -4.67
C ALA A 132 0.88 52.13 -5.78
N GLU A 133 -0.24 51.41 -5.98
CA GLU A 133 -1.55 51.88 -5.48
C GLU A 133 -2.54 50.72 -5.21
N HIS A 134 -3.66 50.97 -4.52
CA HIS A 134 -4.64 49.96 -4.07
C HIS A 134 -5.94 49.96 -4.89
N LEU A 135 -6.52 48.77 -5.15
CA LEU A 135 -7.93 48.60 -5.52
C LEU A 135 -8.57 47.37 -4.81
N PRO A 136 -9.72 47.52 -4.12
CA PRO A 136 -10.42 46.41 -3.46
C PRO A 136 -11.40 45.67 -4.39
N PRO A 137 -11.76 44.40 -4.09
CA PRO A 137 -12.75 43.64 -4.85
C PRO A 137 -14.22 44.08 -4.59
N PRO A 138 -15.15 43.84 -5.53
CA PRO A 138 -16.54 44.27 -5.42
C PRO A 138 -17.42 43.38 -4.49
N PRO A 139 -18.52 43.93 -3.93
CA PRO A 139 -19.40 43.22 -2.98
C PRO A 139 -20.49 42.35 -3.65
N PRO A 140 -21.04 41.35 -2.94
CA PRO A 140 -22.15 40.51 -3.41
C PRO A 140 -23.53 41.19 -3.33
N PRO A 141 -24.55 40.72 -4.07
CA PRO A 141 -25.91 41.26 -4.06
C PRO A 141 -26.71 40.89 -2.79
N PRO A 142 -27.72 41.69 -2.40
CA PRO A 142 -28.40 41.56 -1.10
C PRO A 142 -29.55 40.53 -1.09
N HIS A 143 -29.72 39.86 0.06
CA HIS A 143 -30.93 39.11 0.39
C HIS A 143 -32.09 40.05 0.76
N GLY A 144 -33.34 39.64 0.49
CA GLY A 144 -34.54 40.37 0.88
C GLY A 144 -35.71 39.45 1.23
N GLU A 145 -36.10 39.42 2.50
CA GLU A 145 -37.28 38.68 2.98
C GLU A 145 -38.56 39.54 3.00
N ARG A 146 -39.71 38.93 2.66
CA ARG A 146 -40.91 39.05 3.50
C ARG A 146 -41.98 37.96 3.28
N ASN A 147 -42.90 37.88 4.24
CA ASN A 147 -43.85 36.79 4.46
C ASN A 147 -45.16 36.88 3.63
N LYS A 148 -45.72 35.68 3.35
CA LYS A 148 -47.14 35.23 3.44
C LYS A 148 -48.28 36.15 3.00
N ASP A 149 -49.09 35.60 2.10
CA ASP A 149 -50.52 35.27 2.25
C ASP A 149 -50.91 34.36 1.05
N LEU A 150 -51.93 33.50 0.97
CA LEU A 150 -52.86 32.75 1.84
C LEU A 150 -54.02 32.30 0.90
N ARG A 151 -54.33 30.99 0.81
CA ARG A 151 -55.54 30.38 0.16
C ARG A 151 -55.57 30.42 -1.38
N ARG A 152 -55.79 29.30 -2.10
CA ARG A 152 -57.09 28.60 -2.19
C ARG A 152 -56.99 27.17 -2.75
N ASP A 153 -57.72 26.24 -2.12
CA ASP A 153 -58.56 25.12 -2.64
C ASP A 153 -58.58 24.90 -4.19
N GLU A 154 -58.64 23.69 -4.80
CA GLU A 154 -58.80 22.27 -4.38
C GLU A 154 -58.54 21.37 -5.66
N LYS A 155 -58.67 20.02 -5.79
CA LYS A 155 -59.20 18.88 -4.99
C LYS A 155 -58.60 17.51 -5.43
N ALA A 156 -58.22 16.66 -4.46
CA ALA A 156 -58.36 15.19 -4.30
C ALA A 156 -58.42 14.13 -5.46
N GLN A 157 -57.99 12.90 -5.08
CA GLN A 157 -58.37 11.53 -5.54
C GLN A 157 -57.55 10.77 -6.62
N HIS A 158 -57.25 9.50 -6.29
CA HIS A 158 -56.67 8.39 -7.08
C HIS A 158 -57.77 7.68 -7.95
N PRO A 159 -57.53 6.70 -8.87
CA PRO A 159 -56.39 5.75 -8.92
C PRO A 159 -55.87 5.33 -10.33
N ILE A 160 -55.22 4.17 -10.36
CA ILE A 160 -54.47 3.47 -11.44
C ILE A 160 -55.35 3.10 -12.67
N ASP A 161 -54.82 3.18 -13.90
CA ASP A 161 -54.56 2.05 -14.84
C ASP A 161 -54.53 2.38 -16.36
N ILE A 162 -53.45 1.91 -17.02
CA ILE A 162 -53.37 1.21 -18.33
C ILE A 162 -53.80 1.87 -19.69
N MET A 163 -52.93 1.63 -20.69
CA MET A 163 -53.04 1.70 -22.18
C MET A 163 -52.95 3.03 -22.98
N ALA A 164 -52.02 2.96 -23.95
CA ALA A 164 -52.06 3.42 -25.35
C ALA A 164 -52.27 4.92 -25.69
N GLY A 165 -51.28 5.51 -26.39
CA GLY A 165 -51.34 6.90 -26.87
C GLY A 165 -50.28 7.27 -27.93
N SER A 166 -49.94 6.37 -28.85
CA SER A 166 -48.85 6.55 -29.81
C SER A 166 -49.09 7.68 -30.83
N LYS A 167 -48.13 8.59 -30.99
CA LYS A 167 -47.86 9.28 -32.26
C LYS A 167 -46.34 9.41 -32.52
N PRO A 168 -45.87 9.14 -33.75
CA PRO A 168 -44.46 9.26 -34.12
C PRO A 168 -44.12 10.62 -34.72
N ASP A 169 -42.85 11.04 -34.59
CA ASP A 169 -42.07 11.92 -35.48
C ASP A 169 -40.74 12.25 -34.74
N LEU A 170 -39.55 12.31 -35.34
CA LEU A 170 -39.10 12.13 -36.72
C LEU A 170 -37.84 11.22 -36.76
N ALA A 171 -37.51 10.66 -37.93
CA ALA A 171 -36.38 9.75 -38.08
C ALA A 171 -35.01 10.44 -37.93
N ALA A 172 -34.27 10.10 -36.87
CA ALA A 172 -32.82 10.29 -36.84
C ALA A 172 -32.18 9.40 -37.92
N LYS A 173 -31.25 9.96 -38.72
CA LYS A 173 -30.50 9.17 -39.69
C LYS A 173 -29.56 8.21 -38.96
N PRO A 174 -29.47 6.92 -39.34
CA PRO A 174 -28.41 6.07 -38.83
C PRO A 174 -27.06 6.60 -39.31
N SER A 175 -26.14 6.83 -38.36
CA SER A 175 -24.71 6.95 -38.68
C SER A 175 -24.22 5.67 -39.36
N PRO A 176 -23.16 5.72 -40.19
CA PRO A 176 -22.57 4.51 -40.75
C PRO A 176 -22.19 3.53 -39.64
N VAL A 177 -22.67 2.30 -39.74
CA VAL A 177 -22.24 1.20 -38.86
C VAL A 177 -20.83 0.83 -39.27
N ASP A 178 -19.84 1.27 -38.49
CA ASP A 178 -18.56 0.58 -38.47
C ASP A 178 -18.77 -0.84 -37.90
N GLY A 179 -18.03 -1.81 -38.40
CA GLY A 179 -18.25 -3.24 -38.13
C GLY A 179 -17.73 -3.73 -36.77
N SER A 180 -17.39 -2.81 -35.87
CA SER A 180 -16.92 -3.09 -34.52
C SER A 180 -18.11 -3.35 -33.58
N GLU A 181 -18.11 -4.49 -32.88
CA GLU A 181 -18.94 -4.64 -31.67
C GLU A 181 -18.52 -3.53 -30.69
N PRO A 182 -19.44 -2.84 -30.00
CA PRO A 182 -19.08 -1.86 -28.99
C PRO A 182 -18.17 -2.51 -27.94
N GLU A 183 -16.98 -1.95 -27.76
CA GLU A 183 -16.03 -2.43 -26.78
C GLU A 183 -16.63 -2.21 -25.38
N HIS A 184 -16.60 -3.25 -24.55
CA HIS A 184 -17.23 -3.27 -23.24
C HIS A 184 -16.24 -3.67 -22.16
N GLY A 185 -16.49 -3.20 -20.94
CA GLY A 185 -15.85 -3.73 -19.75
C GLY A 185 -16.57 -4.96 -19.21
N TYR A 186 -15.89 -5.71 -18.36
CA TYR A 186 -16.38 -6.92 -17.72
C TYR A 186 -15.98 -6.93 -16.25
N LEU A 187 -16.96 -7.21 -15.39
CA LEU A 187 -16.75 -7.55 -13.99
C LEU A 187 -16.75 -9.08 -13.87
N HIS A 188 -15.62 -9.63 -13.45
CA HIS A 188 -15.46 -11.03 -13.15
C HIS A 188 -15.70 -11.25 -11.65
N THR A 189 -16.54 -12.23 -11.32
CA THR A 189 -16.72 -12.73 -9.97
C THR A 189 -16.10 -14.11 -9.89
N TYR A 190 -15.17 -14.29 -8.95
CA TYR A 190 -14.43 -15.52 -8.70
C TYR A 190 -14.74 -16.04 -7.30
N ARG A 191 -14.46 -17.32 -7.07
CA ARG A 191 -14.63 -18.03 -5.79
C ARG A 191 -13.42 -18.92 -5.53
N THR A 192 -12.93 -18.92 -4.30
CA THR A 192 -11.77 -19.74 -3.88
C THR A 192 -12.13 -21.22 -3.79
N LYS A 193 -11.33 -22.09 -4.45
CA LYS A 193 -11.56 -23.55 -4.49
C LYS A 193 -11.08 -24.29 -3.23
N HIS A 194 -10.24 -23.64 -2.45
CA HIS A 194 -9.64 -24.10 -1.20
C HIS A 194 -9.18 -22.86 -0.44
N PRO A 195 -8.76 -22.97 0.83
CA PRO A 195 -8.15 -21.85 1.53
C PRO A 195 -6.89 -21.37 0.79
N LEU A 196 -6.73 -20.06 0.66
CA LEU A 196 -5.51 -19.44 0.09
C LEU A 196 -4.59 -19.01 1.23
N ARG A 197 -3.29 -19.25 1.08
CA ARG A 197 -2.24 -18.78 1.99
C ARG A 197 -1.51 -17.61 1.33
N LEU A 198 -1.75 -16.41 1.83
CA LEU A 198 -1.23 -15.16 1.26
C LEU A 198 -0.23 -14.50 2.21
N LEU A 199 0.71 -13.74 1.64
CA LEU A 199 1.58 -12.85 2.42
C LEU A 199 0.93 -11.47 2.49
N TYR A 200 0.53 -11.01 3.69
CA TYR A 200 -0.10 -9.71 3.88
C TYR A 200 0.93 -8.65 4.30
N VAL A 201 1.01 -7.55 3.54
CA VAL A 201 1.81 -6.36 3.90
C VAL A 201 0.87 -5.24 4.37
N ASP A 202 1.08 -4.73 5.59
CA ASP A 202 0.19 -3.75 6.23
C ASP A 202 0.30 -2.32 5.66
N GLY A 203 -0.38 -1.36 6.30
CA GLY A 203 -0.51 0.03 5.80
C GLY A 203 -1.30 0.15 4.48
N GLN A 204 -1.03 1.21 3.71
CA GLN A 204 -1.41 1.31 2.30
C GLN A 204 -0.22 0.90 1.43
N SER A 205 0.22 -0.33 1.63
CA SER A 205 1.39 -0.91 0.98
C SER A 205 1.36 -0.78 -0.56
N ALA A 206 0.20 -0.80 -1.20
CA ALA A 206 0.07 -0.65 -2.66
C ALA A 206 -0.10 0.81 -3.13
N ALA A 207 -0.08 1.82 -2.26
CA ALA A 207 -0.19 3.22 -2.65
C ALA A 207 1.10 3.71 -3.37
N LYS A 208 0.95 4.18 -4.61
CA LYS A 208 2.07 4.60 -5.47
C LYS A 208 2.47 6.05 -5.13
N SER A 209 3.30 6.20 -4.09
CA SER A 209 3.71 7.49 -3.52
C SER A 209 5.14 7.45 -3.00
N GLN A 210 5.84 8.60 -3.05
CA GLN A 210 7.20 8.75 -2.52
C GLN A 210 7.28 8.75 -0.98
N LYS A 211 6.13 8.62 -0.30
CA LYS A 211 5.98 8.69 1.17
C LYS A 211 6.56 7.50 1.95
N GLY A 212 6.91 6.41 1.27
CA GLY A 212 7.43 5.17 1.88
C GLY A 212 6.44 4.02 1.96
N THR A 213 5.28 4.16 1.34
CA THR A 213 4.21 3.13 1.29
C THR A 213 4.68 1.83 0.63
N LEU A 214 5.52 1.91 -0.40
CA LEU A 214 6.07 0.75 -1.11
C LEU A 214 7.34 0.16 -0.47
N ASP A 215 7.95 0.80 0.55
CA ASP A 215 9.29 0.44 1.06
C ASP A 215 9.43 -1.06 1.39
N VAL A 216 8.43 -1.67 2.03
CA VAL A 216 8.48 -3.10 2.40
C VAL A 216 8.40 -4.03 1.18
N GLN A 217 7.64 -3.67 0.14
CA GLN A 217 7.64 -4.47 -1.10
C GLN A 217 8.95 -4.29 -1.86
N ASP A 218 9.34 -3.04 -2.11
CA ASP A 218 10.42 -2.74 -3.05
C ASP A 218 11.81 -3.01 -2.44
N LEU A 219 12.04 -2.58 -1.19
CA LEU A 219 13.34 -2.70 -0.52
C LEU A 219 13.47 -4.00 0.28
N VAL A 220 12.42 -4.47 0.96
CA VAL A 220 12.50 -5.68 1.79
C VAL A 220 12.15 -6.95 1.02
N LEU A 221 10.95 -7.08 0.43
CA LEU A 221 10.54 -8.33 -0.25
C LEU A 221 11.31 -8.56 -1.55
N LEU A 222 11.25 -7.61 -2.47
CA LEU A 222 11.87 -7.73 -3.80
C LEU A 222 13.37 -7.40 -3.81
N HIS A 223 13.87 -6.78 -2.72
CA HIS A 223 15.26 -6.40 -2.55
C HIS A 223 15.83 -5.65 -3.76
N HIS A 224 15.09 -4.64 -4.23
CA HIS A 224 15.57 -3.69 -5.22
C HIS A 224 16.65 -2.77 -4.63
N ASN A 225 17.82 -3.35 -4.34
CA ASN A 225 19.07 -2.61 -4.43
C ASN A 225 19.10 -1.97 -5.83
N PRO A 226 19.08 -0.63 -5.99
CA PRO A 226 19.47 -0.05 -7.26
C PRO A 226 20.90 -0.52 -7.55
N PRO A 227 21.23 -0.94 -8.79
CA PRO A 227 22.59 -1.31 -9.11
C PRO A 227 23.51 -0.13 -8.79
N VAL A 228 24.60 -0.39 -8.07
CA VAL A 228 25.64 0.62 -7.84
C VAL A 228 26.12 1.09 -9.21
N THR A 229 25.84 2.35 -9.54
CA THR A 229 26.28 2.97 -10.80
C THR A 229 27.80 2.88 -10.87
N GLU A 230 28.34 2.27 -11.93
CA GLU A 230 29.78 1.97 -12.04
C GLU A 230 30.67 3.23 -11.97
N ASP A 231 30.09 4.42 -12.18
CA ASP A 231 30.69 5.74 -11.96
C ASP A 231 31.24 5.95 -10.53
N GLY A 232 30.78 5.16 -9.55
CA GLY A 232 31.34 5.16 -8.18
C GLY A 232 32.81 4.71 -8.10
N MET A 233 33.38 4.16 -9.18
CA MET A 233 34.71 3.53 -9.18
C MET A 233 35.85 4.46 -9.63
N SER A 234 35.77 5.78 -9.36
CA SER A 234 36.75 6.77 -9.84
C SER A 234 37.20 7.86 -8.83
N SER A 235 37.18 7.59 -7.52
CA SER A 235 37.65 8.58 -6.51
C SER A 235 38.40 8.03 -5.29
N GLN A 236 39.24 7.00 -5.45
CA GLN A 236 40.34 6.73 -4.50
C GLN A 236 41.67 7.24 -5.05
N SER A 237 41.98 8.50 -4.73
CA SER A 237 43.28 9.11 -4.99
C SER A 237 44.39 8.47 -4.15
N SER A 238 45.58 8.37 -4.72
CA SER A 238 46.81 7.84 -4.13
C SER A 238 47.05 8.18 -2.65
N SER A 239 47.18 7.14 -1.84
CA SER A 239 48.15 7.11 -0.73
C SER A 239 49.08 5.91 -0.97
N GLY A 240 50.37 6.14 -1.14
CA GLY A 240 51.36 5.07 -1.22
C GLY A 240 52.02 4.87 0.14
N GLU A 241 52.38 3.62 0.45
CA GLU A 241 53.64 3.37 1.16
C GLU A 241 54.17 1.94 0.86
N GLN A 242 55.47 1.87 0.56
CA GLN A 242 56.42 0.73 0.59
C GLN A 242 55.93 -0.74 0.42
N ARG A 243 56.52 -1.42 -0.59
CA ARG A 243 56.84 -2.86 -0.54
C ARG A 243 58.34 -3.04 -0.26
N PRO A 244 58.77 -4.05 0.53
CA PRO A 244 60.18 -4.39 0.68
C PRO A 244 60.70 -5.35 -0.40
N ASP A 245 61.94 -5.10 -0.80
CA ASP A 245 63.02 -6.02 -1.24
C ASP A 245 62.75 -7.22 -2.18
N GLY A 246 63.39 -7.16 -3.35
CA GLY A 246 63.62 -8.28 -4.28
C GLY A 246 64.65 -7.87 -5.34
N PHE A 247 65.74 -8.65 -5.49
CA PHE A 247 66.96 -8.22 -6.20
C PHE A 247 66.97 -8.48 -7.73
N GLU A 248 67.99 -7.90 -8.38
CA GLU A 248 68.30 -7.92 -9.82
C GLU A 248 68.69 -9.32 -10.37
N GLU A 249 68.46 -9.56 -11.67
CA GLU A 249 69.54 -9.86 -12.64
C GLU A 249 69.06 -9.72 -14.11
N ALA A 250 69.93 -9.90 -15.12
CA ALA A 250 69.78 -9.26 -16.44
C ALA A 250 69.93 -10.16 -17.69
N ASP A 251 69.03 -9.93 -18.67
CA ASP A 251 69.23 -9.84 -20.14
C ASP A 251 69.81 -11.10 -20.89
N PRO A 252 70.12 -11.08 -22.22
CA PRO A 252 69.35 -11.84 -23.24
C PRO A 252 70.26 -12.84 -24.04
N PRO A 253 70.08 -13.21 -25.35
CA PRO A 253 68.98 -13.05 -26.33
C PRO A 253 68.65 -14.30 -27.21
N GLY A 254 67.66 -14.21 -28.13
CA GLY A 254 67.61 -15.17 -29.27
C GLY A 254 66.48 -15.13 -30.31
N ARG A 255 66.73 -14.50 -31.49
CA ARG A 255 66.10 -14.73 -32.84
C ARG A 255 64.59 -14.39 -32.99
N ARG A 256 64.20 -13.32 -33.72
CA ARG A 256 64.00 -13.19 -35.21
C ARG A 256 62.90 -14.15 -35.75
N GLY A 257 61.81 -13.74 -36.41
CA GLY A 257 61.42 -12.48 -37.12
C GLY A 257 61.54 -12.67 -38.66
N ARG A 258 60.64 -12.24 -39.57
CA ARG A 258 59.65 -11.12 -39.70
C ARG A 258 58.16 -11.55 -39.53
N GLU A 259 57.07 -10.74 -39.61
CA GLU A 259 56.68 -9.41 -40.17
C GLU A 259 56.20 -9.29 -41.66
N ARG A 260 54.94 -8.82 -41.84
CA ARG A 260 54.41 -7.93 -42.94
C ARG A 260 54.30 -8.52 -44.38
N GLN A 261 53.44 -8.07 -45.32
CA GLN A 261 52.42 -6.98 -45.36
C GLN A 261 51.41 -7.11 -46.55
N ARG A 262 50.16 -6.62 -46.35
CA ARG A 262 49.29 -5.79 -47.26
C ARG A 262 48.87 -6.17 -48.71
N HIS A 263 47.61 -5.78 -48.99
CA HIS A 263 47.01 -5.19 -50.22
C HIS A 263 46.28 -6.04 -51.29
N ASP A 264 45.37 -5.32 -51.98
CA ASP A 264 44.30 -5.74 -52.89
C ASP A 264 44.74 -6.05 -54.35
N ASP A 265 43.88 -6.73 -55.12
CA ASP A 265 43.30 -6.25 -56.39
C ASP A 265 42.56 -7.36 -57.18
N GLY A 266 41.59 -6.98 -58.04
CA GLY A 266 41.31 -7.71 -59.30
C GLY A 266 39.86 -8.13 -59.64
N GLU A 267 39.25 -7.47 -60.64
CA GLU A 267 37.96 -7.86 -61.25
C GLU A 267 38.10 -8.76 -62.52
N ARG A 268 37.07 -9.59 -62.80
CA ARG A 268 36.47 -9.98 -64.12
C ARG A 268 35.57 -11.24 -63.99
N GLY A 269 34.56 -11.52 -64.84
CA GLY A 269 33.92 -10.68 -65.87
C GLY A 269 33.19 -11.44 -67.03
N HIS A 270 31.84 -11.44 -67.03
CA HIS A 270 30.89 -11.46 -68.17
C HIS A 270 30.67 -12.65 -69.15
N ARG A 271 29.41 -12.69 -69.67
CA ARG A 271 28.82 -13.30 -70.90
C ARG A 271 28.16 -14.70 -70.81
N ASP A 272 26.86 -14.92 -71.14
CA ASP A 272 25.89 -14.48 -72.20
C ASP A 272 26.04 -15.32 -73.51
N ASP A 273 25.03 -15.85 -74.26
CA ASP A 273 23.53 -15.77 -74.31
C ASP A 273 22.92 -17.05 -75.02
N GLY A 274 21.58 -17.24 -75.16
CA GLY A 274 20.98 -18.40 -75.87
C GLY A 274 19.43 -18.60 -75.98
N GLU A 275 18.68 -17.64 -76.52
CA GLU A 275 17.20 -17.62 -76.75
C GLU A 275 16.58 -18.70 -77.71
N HIS A 276 15.34 -19.24 -77.46
CA HIS A 276 14.25 -19.38 -78.50
C HIS A 276 12.83 -19.94 -78.10
N ARG A 277 11.79 -19.17 -78.48
CA ARG A 277 10.38 -19.50 -78.92
C ARG A 277 9.26 -20.11 -78.02
N ARG A 278 8.03 -19.63 -78.28
CA ARG A 278 6.69 -20.16 -77.88
C ARG A 278 6.09 -21.12 -78.96
N PRO A 279 4.90 -21.74 -78.76
CA PRO A 279 3.63 -21.03 -79.03
C PRO A 279 2.52 -21.23 -77.96
N ASP A 280 1.51 -20.34 -77.98
CA ASP A 280 0.30 -20.39 -77.14
C ASP A 280 -0.80 -21.32 -77.71
N PHE A 281 -1.65 -21.89 -76.85
CA PHE A 281 -2.91 -22.56 -77.24
C PHE A 281 -3.99 -22.35 -76.18
N HIS A 282 -5.23 -22.09 -76.61
CA HIS A 282 -6.41 -21.94 -75.74
C HIS A 282 -7.18 -23.26 -75.63
N GLU A 283 -7.57 -23.65 -74.40
CA GLU A 283 -8.81 -24.42 -74.19
C GLU A 283 -9.45 -24.10 -72.83
N ARG A 284 -10.71 -24.50 -72.65
CA ARG A 284 -11.63 -24.03 -71.60
C ARG A 284 -12.27 -25.22 -70.89
N ALA A 285 -11.87 -25.49 -69.64
CA ALA A 285 -12.44 -26.56 -68.82
C ALA A 285 -12.94 -26.04 -67.46
N GLU A 286 -13.95 -26.70 -66.91
CA GLU A 286 -14.89 -26.14 -65.92
C GLU A 286 -14.50 -26.35 -64.45
N ARG A 287 -15.23 -25.70 -63.53
CA ARG A 287 -14.96 -25.74 -62.09
C ARG A 287 -15.46 -27.05 -61.45
N GLY A 288 -14.54 -27.88 -60.95
CA GLY A 288 -14.83 -28.85 -59.89
C GLY A 288 -14.73 -28.20 -58.49
N PRO A 289 -15.51 -28.62 -57.48
CA PRO A 289 -15.41 -28.09 -56.12
C PRO A 289 -14.15 -28.61 -55.41
N ALA A 290 -13.27 -27.71 -55.00
CA ALA A 290 -12.08 -28.06 -54.24
C ALA A 290 -12.42 -28.43 -52.79
N TYR A 291 -12.09 -29.66 -52.39
CA TYR A 291 -12.06 -30.05 -50.97
C TYR A 291 -11.05 -29.16 -50.22
N LYS A 292 -11.52 -28.38 -49.24
CA LYS A 292 -10.60 -27.70 -48.31
C LYS A 292 -9.89 -28.76 -47.47
N ARG A 293 -8.55 -28.83 -47.57
CA ARG A 293 -7.74 -29.50 -46.54
C ARG A 293 -7.98 -28.80 -45.19
N PRO A 294 -8.07 -29.53 -44.07
CA PRO A 294 -7.96 -28.91 -42.76
C PRO A 294 -6.61 -28.19 -42.64
N SER A 295 -6.61 -26.98 -42.06
CA SER A 295 -5.37 -26.37 -41.60
C SER A 295 -4.79 -27.21 -40.45
N PRO A 296 -3.46 -27.36 -40.32
CA PRO A 296 -2.87 -27.98 -39.14
C PRO A 296 -3.23 -27.18 -37.88
N ALA A 297 -3.21 -27.86 -36.73
CA ALA A 297 -3.44 -27.22 -35.45
C ALA A 297 -2.40 -26.12 -35.18
N ARG A 298 -2.82 -25.06 -34.49
CA ARG A 298 -1.89 -24.12 -33.85
C ARG A 298 -1.49 -24.71 -32.50
N GLU A 299 -0.38 -25.43 -32.49
CA GLU A 299 0.38 -25.62 -31.26
C GLU A 299 0.99 -24.28 -30.82
N ASP A 300 1.34 -24.21 -29.53
CA ASP A 300 2.08 -23.16 -28.85
C ASP A 300 1.61 -21.70 -29.04
N LYS A 301 0.88 -21.21 -28.02
CA LYS A 301 0.81 -19.77 -27.77
C LYS A 301 2.18 -19.29 -27.31
N GLU A 302 2.61 -18.14 -27.82
CA GLU A 302 3.66 -17.33 -27.20
C GLU A 302 3.28 -17.02 -25.73
N PRO A 303 4.27 -16.86 -24.82
CA PRO A 303 3.98 -16.40 -23.47
C PRO A 303 3.27 -15.05 -23.50
N SER A 304 2.33 -14.84 -22.58
CA SER A 304 1.58 -13.58 -22.45
C SER A 304 2.54 -12.37 -22.43
N PRO A 305 2.20 -11.25 -23.09
CA PRO A 305 2.92 -10.00 -22.89
C PRO A 305 2.93 -9.64 -21.40
N PRO A 306 4.04 -9.10 -20.86
CA PRO A 306 4.13 -8.75 -19.44
C PRO A 306 3.01 -7.78 -19.05
N HIS A 307 2.39 -7.98 -17.88
CA HIS A 307 1.24 -7.20 -17.44
C HIS A 307 1.62 -5.71 -17.29
N HIS A 308 1.05 -4.84 -18.12
CA HIS A 308 1.34 -3.39 -18.12
C HIS A 308 0.55 -2.66 -17.02
N GLY A 309 0.76 -3.04 -15.76
CA GLY A 309 0.21 -2.33 -14.60
C GLY A 309 0.78 -0.91 -14.46
N PRO A 310 0.01 0.08 -13.97
CA PRO A 310 0.50 1.45 -13.78
C PRO A 310 1.78 1.48 -12.93
N LEU A 311 2.74 2.34 -13.27
CA LEU A 311 3.91 2.66 -12.43
C LEU A 311 4.73 1.42 -11.97
N GLY A 312 4.77 0.36 -12.80
CA GLY A 312 5.51 -0.88 -12.54
C GLY A 312 4.78 -1.92 -11.69
N GLU A 313 3.47 -1.77 -11.44
CA GLU A 313 2.72 -2.75 -10.63
C GLU A 313 2.78 -4.17 -11.17
N GLY A 314 2.67 -4.37 -12.49
CA GLY A 314 2.71 -5.72 -13.07
C GLY A 314 4.09 -6.37 -12.99
N GLU A 315 5.17 -5.60 -13.13
CA GLU A 315 6.52 -6.12 -12.91
C GLU A 315 6.71 -6.56 -11.45
N ARG A 316 6.26 -5.76 -10.48
CA ARG A 316 6.33 -6.13 -9.06
C ARG A 316 5.40 -7.29 -8.69
N ALA A 317 4.25 -7.43 -9.35
CA ALA A 317 3.38 -8.60 -9.21
C ALA A 317 4.07 -9.89 -9.69
N GLU A 318 4.64 -9.89 -10.90
CA GLU A 318 5.35 -11.05 -11.44
C GLU A 318 6.62 -11.39 -10.64
N LEU A 319 7.35 -10.39 -10.13
CA LEU A 319 8.50 -10.61 -9.24
C LEU A 319 8.08 -11.20 -7.89
N MET A 320 6.98 -10.73 -7.28
CA MET A 320 6.50 -11.30 -6.02
C MET A 320 5.93 -12.72 -6.20
N CYS A 321 5.29 -13.01 -7.33
CA CYS A 321 4.85 -14.37 -7.65
C CYS A 321 6.01 -15.31 -7.99
N ARG A 322 7.08 -14.80 -8.63
CA ARG A 322 8.33 -15.56 -8.79
C ARG A 322 8.98 -15.86 -7.44
N MET A 323 9.08 -14.89 -6.53
CA MET A 323 9.56 -15.09 -5.16
C MET A 323 8.74 -16.16 -4.41
N ALA A 324 7.41 -16.16 -4.57
CA ALA A 324 6.54 -17.16 -3.97
C ALA A 324 6.80 -18.59 -4.48
N HIS A 325 7.13 -18.74 -5.76
CA HIS A 325 7.54 -20.01 -6.38
C HIS A 325 8.97 -20.42 -5.98
N GLU A 326 9.96 -19.55 -6.23
CA GLU A 326 11.40 -19.87 -6.19
C GLU A 326 12.03 -19.76 -4.79
N GLU A 327 11.57 -18.85 -3.93
CA GLU A 327 12.12 -18.67 -2.58
C GLU A 327 11.27 -19.32 -1.48
N TYR A 328 9.95 -19.42 -1.69
CA TYR A 328 8.98 -19.83 -0.66
C TYR A 328 8.34 -21.21 -0.91
N ASP A 329 8.98 -22.08 -1.72
CA ASP A 329 8.61 -23.48 -1.95
C ASP A 329 7.13 -23.70 -2.43
N ASP A 330 6.60 -22.82 -3.29
CA ASP A 330 5.19 -22.79 -3.72
C ASP A 330 4.15 -22.65 -2.57
N ARG A 331 4.56 -22.12 -1.40
CA ARG A 331 3.72 -22.10 -0.18
C ARG A 331 2.94 -20.81 0.05
N ILE A 332 3.00 -19.87 -0.89
CA ILE A 332 2.26 -18.60 -0.89
C ILE A 332 1.53 -18.48 -2.23
N ASP A 333 0.19 -18.43 -2.21
CA ASP A 333 -0.62 -18.34 -3.44
C ASP A 333 -0.65 -16.91 -4.04
N GLY A 334 -0.30 -15.90 -3.23
CA GLY A 334 -0.35 -14.49 -3.61
C GLY A 334 -0.02 -13.51 -2.48
N ILE A 335 -0.10 -12.22 -2.80
CA ILE A 335 0.21 -11.09 -1.89
C ILE A 335 -1.07 -10.31 -1.60
N LEU A 336 -1.41 -10.18 -0.32
CA LEU A 336 -2.50 -9.33 0.17
C LEU A 336 -1.93 -7.96 0.57
N ARG A 337 -2.58 -6.88 0.16
CA ARG A 337 -2.12 -5.49 0.40
C ARG A 337 -3.28 -4.50 0.31
N MET A 338 -3.02 -3.20 0.48
CA MET A 338 -4.06 -2.17 0.40
C MET A 338 -3.63 -0.98 -0.47
N GLU A 339 -4.47 -0.62 -1.43
CA GLU A 339 -4.38 0.61 -2.23
C GLU A 339 -5.53 1.55 -1.83
N GLY A 340 -6.43 1.94 -2.75
CA GLY A 340 -7.70 2.58 -2.40
C GLY A 340 -8.56 1.69 -1.48
N GLY A 341 -8.61 0.39 -1.77
CA GLY A 341 -9.17 -0.66 -0.91
C GLY A 341 -8.20 -1.84 -0.74
N PHE A 342 -8.62 -2.88 -0.01
CA PHE A 342 -7.87 -4.14 0.07
C PHE A 342 -7.89 -4.90 -1.27
N GLU A 343 -6.73 -5.41 -1.66
CA GLU A 343 -6.52 -6.14 -2.92
C GLU A 343 -5.57 -7.33 -2.73
N ILE A 344 -5.71 -8.34 -3.59
CA ILE A 344 -4.80 -9.49 -3.67
C ILE A 344 -4.18 -9.53 -5.07
N ILE A 345 -2.85 -9.61 -5.15
CA ILE A 345 -2.16 -10.16 -6.32
C ILE A 345 -2.19 -11.68 -6.15
N LEU A 346 -2.93 -12.39 -7.00
CA LEU A 346 -2.99 -13.86 -6.96
C LEU A 346 -2.20 -14.43 -8.14
N CYS A 347 -1.32 -15.39 -7.88
CA CYS A 347 -0.34 -15.85 -8.86
C CYS A 347 -0.90 -16.87 -9.88
N ASN A 348 -2.01 -17.55 -9.59
CA ASN A 348 -2.59 -18.54 -10.50
C ASN A 348 -4.11 -18.68 -10.35
N PHE A 349 -4.87 -17.78 -11.00
CA PHE A 349 -6.34 -17.84 -11.03
C PHE A 349 -6.88 -19.20 -11.51
N GLU A 350 -6.21 -19.86 -12.47
CA GLU A 350 -6.66 -21.16 -13.00
C GLU A 350 -6.54 -22.30 -11.97
N LYS A 351 -5.47 -22.30 -11.17
CA LYS A 351 -5.27 -23.23 -10.05
C LYS A 351 -6.29 -22.97 -8.94
N ASP A 352 -6.37 -21.73 -8.49
CA ASP A 352 -6.89 -21.37 -7.17
C ASP A 352 -8.36 -20.92 -7.14
N LEU A 353 -8.91 -20.47 -8.28
CA LEU A 353 -10.24 -19.87 -8.36
C LEU A 353 -11.18 -20.56 -9.36
N ASP A 354 -12.45 -20.72 -8.97
CA ASP A 354 -13.55 -20.99 -9.88
C ASP A 354 -14.18 -19.69 -10.38
N VAL A 355 -14.64 -19.69 -11.63
CA VAL A 355 -15.39 -18.59 -12.24
C VAL A 355 -16.85 -18.71 -11.82
N VAL A 356 -17.34 -17.73 -11.06
CA VAL A 356 -18.75 -17.65 -10.65
C VAL A 356 -19.57 -16.98 -11.75
N GLN A 357 -19.08 -15.82 -12.23
CA GLN A 357 -19.76 -15.04 -13.26
C GLN A 357 -18.74 -14.17 -14.01
N ILE A 358 -18.97 -13.99 -15.32
CA ILE A 358 -18.38 -12.93 -16.12
C ILE A 358 -19.54 -12.05 -16.59
N ALA A 359 -19.65 -10.84 -16.04
CA ALA A 359 -20.73 -9.91 -16.31
C ALA A 359 -20.21 -8.75 -17.16
N GLN A 360 -20.80 -8.53 -18.33
CA GLN A 360 -20.55 -7.32 -19.11
C GLN A 360 -21.07 -6.09 -18.34
N THR A 361 -20.26 -5.05 -18.20
CA THR A 361 -20.68 -3.80 -17.55
C THR A 361 -21.53 -2.93 -18.49
N HIS A 362 -22.27 -1.97 -17.93
CA HIS A 362 -22.97 -0.97 -18.72
C HIS A 362 -21.95 -0.12 -19.47
N ASP A 363 -22.15 0.10 -20.77
CA ASP A 363 -21.33 0.99 -21.58
C ASP A 363 -21.34 2.44 -21.03
N SER A 364 -20.30 2.78 -20.28
CA SER A 364 -19.95 4.15 -19.93
C SER A 364 -19.12 4.71 -21.07
N GLY A 365 -19.77 5.25 -22.11
CA GLY A 365 -19.12 5.78 -23.33
C GLY A 365 -18.17 6.98 -23.15
N SER A 366 -17.69 7.22 -21.94
CA SER A 366 -16.55 8.08 -21.65
C SER A 366 -15.26 7.37 -22.03
N ARG A 367 -14.66 7.77 -23.15
CA ARG A 367 -13.37 7.25 -23.64
C ARG A 367 -12.15 7.82 -22.89
N ASP A 368 -12.39 8.77 -22.01
CA ASP A 368 -11.37 9.39 -21.15
C ASP A 368 -11.24 8.61 -19.84
N GLY A 369 -10.00 8.29 -19.43
CA GLY A 369 -9.69 7.26 -18.41
C GLY A 369 -10.09 7.61 -16.96
N PRO A 370 -9.14 7.86 -16.03
CA PRO A 370 -9.45 8.33 -14.67
C PRO A 370 -9.84 9.81 -14.68
N GLY A 371 -10.90 10.15 -15.41
CA GLY A 371 -11.44 11.49 -15.48
C GLY A 371 -12.06 11.90 -14.15
N MET A 372 -11.51 12.94 -13.52
CA MET A 372 -12.26 13.74 -12.54
C MET A 372 -13.40 14.48 -13.26
N GLY A 373 -14.52 13.79 -13.46
CA GLY A 373 -15.76 14.41 -13.91
C GLY A 373 -16.14 15.58 -12.98
N PRO A 374 -16.77 16.65 -13.50
CA PRO A 374 -17.08 17.83 -12.71
C PRO A 374 -17.98 17.48 -11.49
N PRO A 375 -17.84 18.19 -10.35
CA PRO A 375 -18.62 17.94 -9.14
C PRO A 375 -20.12 17.77 -9.40
N GLY A 376 -20.68 16.65 -8.94
CA GLY A 376 -22.08 16.26 -9.15
C GLY A 376 -22.38 15.44 -10.41
N GLY A 377 -21.41 15.28 -11.33
CA GLY A 377 -21.49 14.41 -12.51
C GLY A 377 -21.56 12.92 -12.18
N ARG A 378 -21.80 12.08 -13.21
CA ARG A 378 -21.94 10.61 -13.06
C ARG A 378 -20.70 9.99 -12.43
N ASP A 379 -19.54 10.32 -12.97
CA ASP A 379 -18.22 9.82 -12.55
C ASP A 379 -17.89 10.18 -11.09
N GLY A 380 -18.28 11.39 -10.65
CA GLY A 380 -18.10 11.83 -9.26
C GLY A 380 -18.97 11.07 -8.26
N ARG A 381 -20.16 10.63 -8.66
CA ARG A 381 -21.01 9.75 -7.85
C ARG A 381 -20.48 8.32 -7.80
N GLU A 382 -19.90 7.84 -8.90
CA GLU A 382 -19.30 6.51 -9.00
C GLU A 382 -18.02 6.39 -8.13
N GLY A 383 -17.19 7.43 -8.13
CA GLY A 383 -16.08 7.57 -7.19
C GLY A 383 -16.54 7.59 -5.72
N PHE A 384 -17.62 8.31 -5.39
CA PHE A 384 -18.18 8.30 -4.05
C PHE A 384 -18.76 6.94 -3.64
N ASN A 385 -19.41 6.21 -4.56
CA ASN A 385 -19.89 4.85 -4.28
C ASN A 385 -18.75 3.88 -3.95
N THR A 386 -17.61 3.99 -4.65
CA THR A 386 -16.42 3.20 -4.27
C THR A 386 -15.90 3.63 -2.90
N GLN A 387 -15.85 4.93 -2.64
CA GLN A 387 -15.38 5.47 -1.36
C GLN A 387 -16.29 5.07 -0.19
N LEU A 388 -17.59 4.91 -0.42
CA LEU A 388 -18.55 4.31 0.53
C LEU A 388 -18.19 2.84 0.82
N ALA A 389 -18.02 2.00 -0.22
CA ALA A 389 -17.65 0.59 -0.06
C ALA A 389 -16.31 0.42 0.69
N VAL A 390 -15.31 1.23 0.35
CA VAL A 390 -14.03 1.34 1.07
C VAL A 390 -14.23 1.76 2.52
N SER A 391 -15.08 2.76 2.79
CA SER A 391 -15.35 3.23 4.17
C SER A 391 -16.08 2.20 5.03
N ALA A 392 -16.88 1.32 4.43
CA ALA A 392 -17.51 0.19 5.12
C ALA A 392 -16.51 -0.87 5.62
N ARG A 393 -15.21 -0.73 5.30
CA ARG A 393 -14.11 -1.57 5.78
C ARG A 393 -13.19 -0.86 6.79
N TYR A 394 -13.57 0.33 7.26
CA TYR A 394 -12.80 1.13 8.23
C TYR A 394 -12.40 0.37 9.50
N ASP A 395 -13.27 -0.50 10.01
CA ASP A 395 -13.06 -1.29 11.24
C ASP A 395 -12.74 -2.78 10.97
N GLY A 396 -12.57 -3.16 9.69
CA GLY A 396 -12.27 -4.52 9.28
C GLY A 396 -12.99 -4.93 7.99
N ILE A 397 -12.42 -5.88 7.24
CA ILE A 397 -13.06 -6.38 6.01
C ILE A 397 -14.30 -7.26 6.27
N GLY A 398 -14.51 -7.72 7.51
CA GLY A 398 -15.70 -8.46 7.95
C GLY A 398 -15.81 -9.90 7.41
N GLY A 399 -16.81 -10.63 7.92
CA GLY A 399 -17.21 -11.96 7.43
C GLY A 399 -16.18 -13.08 7.59
N ASN A 400 -15.10 -12.86 8.36
CA ASN A 400 -13.95 -13.76 8.46
C ASN A 400 -13.26 -14.07 7.11
N ARG A 401 -13.43 -13.20 6.09
CA ARG A 401 -12.88 -13.37 4.73
C ARG A 401 -11.35 -13.43 4.67
N VAL A 402 -10.68 -12.94 5.71
CA VAL A 402 -9.25 -13.14 5.98
C VAL A 402 -9.10 -13.41 7.48
N THR A 403 -8.19 -14.29 7.83
CA THR A 403 -7.64 -14.46 9.19
C THR A 403 -6.12 -14.27 9.16
N LEU A 404 -5.53 -13.63 10.17
CA LEU A 404 -4.09 -13.39 10.25
C LEU A 404 -3.42 -14.23 11.33
N ASP A 405 -2.19 -14.67 11.08
CA ASP A 405 -1.29 -15.17 12.13
C ASP A 405 -0.65 -14.00 12.90
N TYR A 406 -1.30 -13.60 14.00
CA TYR A 406 -0.79 -12.59 14.94
C TYR A 406 0.32 -13.10 15.87
N GLU A 407 0.63 -14.40 15.86
CA GLU A 407 1.59 -15.00 16.80
C GLU A 407 3.01 -15.05 16.21
N ASN A 408 3.13 -15.24 14.89
CA ASN A 408 4.40 -15.41 14.17
C ASN A 408 4.75 -14.27 13.19
N PHE A 409 3.95 -13.21 13.12
CA PHE A 409 4.17 -12.09 12.18
C PHE A 409 5.55 -11.42 12.35
N VAL A 410 6.08 -10.88 11.25
CA VAL A 410 7.33 -10.10 11.22
C VAL A 410 6.99 -8.62 11.16
N THR A 411 7.74 -7.77 11.86
CA THR A 411 7.62 -6.31 11.71
C THR A 411 8.98 -5.64 11.91
N LEU A 412 9.31 -4.67 11.06
CA LEU A 412 10.58 -3.94 11.15
C LEU A 412 10.73 -3.21 12.48
N PHE A 413 9.63 -2.88 13.17
CA PHE A 413 9.67 -2.29 14.51
C PHE A 413 10.36 -3.15 15.58
N ALA A 414 10.65 -4.43 15.30
CA ALA A 414 11.49 -5.31 16.13
C ALA A 414 12.99 -5.31 15.75
N TYR A 415 13.37 -4.63 14.66
CA TYR A 415 14.71 -4.59 14.07
C TYR A 415 15.19 -3.13 14.00
N GLY A 416 15.73 -2.61 15.11
CA GLY A 416 16.07 -1.19 15.24
C GLY A 416 17.08 -0.66 14.21
N ASP A 417 17.93 -1.53 13.68
CA ASP A 417 18.93 -1.17 12.65
C ASP A 417 18.35 -1.20 11.21
N ALA A 418 17.12 -1.69 11.00
CA ALA A 418 16.50 -1.86 9.68
C ALA A 418 15.54 -0.74 9.27
N LEU A 419 15.22 0.19 10.19
CA LEU A 419 14.29 1.28 9.94
C LEU A 419 14.79 2.62 10.51
N TYR A 420 14.27 3.71 9.96
CA TYR A 420 14.39 5.04 10.56
C TYR A 420 13.05 5.77 10.52
N PHE A 421 12.95 6.89 11.23
CA PHE A 421 11.80 7.79 11.13
C PHE A 421 12.23 9.04 10.35
N ASP A 422 11.45 9.42 9.33
CA ASP A 422 11.73 10.61 8.53
C ASP A 422 11.40 11.92 9.26
N GLU A 423 11.72 13.05 8.63
CA GLU A 423 11.47 14.41 9.13
C GLU A 423 9.99 14.73 9.42
N THR A 424 9.06 13.89 8.94
CA THR A 424 7.62 13.98 9.21
C THR A 424 7.13 12.92 10.20
N GLY A 425 8.05 12.18 10.83
CA GLY A 425 7.77 11.15 11.83
C GLY A 425 7.24 9.83 11.27
N ARG A 426 7.42 9.55 9.97
CA ARG A 426 6.97 8.29 9.33
C ARG A 426 8.07 7.25 9.39
N PRO A 427 7.77 5.97 9.66
CA PRO A 427 8.76 4.90 9.53
C PRO A 427 9.14 4.73 8.05
N ARG A 428 10.42 4.48 7.80
CA ARG A 428 11.03 4.22 6.49
C ARG A 428 12.02 3.06 6.61
N VAL A 429 12.16 2.26 5.55
CA VAL A 429 13.15 1.17 5.53
C VAL A 429 14.55 1.73 5.27
N ILE A 430 15.57 1.23 5.99
CA ILE A 430 16.98 1.54 5.69
C ILE A 430 17.41 0.74 4.46
N ASN A 431 17.80 1.42 3.39
CA ASN A 431 18.22 0.78 2.13
C ASN A 431 19.68 0.29 2.18
N GLU A 432 19.99 -0.55 3.16
CA GLU A 432 21.28 -1.23 3.32
C GLU A 432 21.04 -2.73 3.48
N THR A 433 21.60 -3.55 2.58
CA THR A 433 21.34 -5.00 2.53
C THR A 433 21.61 -5.68 3.89
N ALA A 434 22.72 -5.35 4.55
CA ALA A 434 23.07 -5.93 5.85
C ALA A 434 22.09 -5.57 6.99
N ALA A 435 21.35 -4.47 6.87
CA ALA A 435 20.33 -4.05 7.83
C ALA A 435 19.00 -4.78 7.63
N ILE A 436 18.60 -5.01 6.37
CA ILE A 436 17.32 -5.65 6.01
C ILE A 436 17.40 -7.18 5.90
N ASP A 437 18.58 -7.77 5.70
CA ASP A 437 18.76 -9.23 5.58
C ASP A 437 18.15 -10.03 6.76
N PRO A 438 18.27 -9.62 8.04
CA PRO A 438 17.59 -10.29 9.15
C PRO A 438 16.06 -10.27 9.03
N VAL A 439 15.49 -9.22 8.43
CA VAL A 439 14.04 -9.10 8.18
C VAL A 439 13.64 -9.99 6.99
N ARG A 440 14.42 -9.98 5.90
CA ARG A 440 14.23 -10.86 4.73
C ARG A 440 14.24 -12.34 5.14
N GLN A 441 15.21 -12.75 5.95
CA GLN A 441 15.31 -14.12 6.47
C GLN A 441 14.12 -14.50 7.36
N ALA A 442 13.64 -13.57 8.20
CA ALA A 442 12.46 -13.80 9.04
C ALA A 442 11.17 -13.92 8.21
N ILE A 443 10.98 -13.07 7.20
CA ILE A 443 9.83 -13.16 6.28
C ILE A 443 9.88 -14.47 5.49
N ARG A 444 11.06 -14.89 5.01
CA ARG A 444 11.21 -16.19 4.33
C ARG A 444 10.86 -17.36 5.25
N HIS A 445 11.35 -17.34 6.49
CA HIS A 445 11.02 -18.37 7.49
C HIS A 445 9.52 -18.41 7.81
N LEU A 446 8.88 -17.24 7.92
CA LEU A 446 7.42 -17.12 8.04
C LEU A 446 6.71 -17.72 6.81
N ALA A 447 7.15 -17.39 5.59
CA ALA A 447 6.54 -17.85 4.35
C ALA A 447 6.63 -19.37 4.15
N VAL A 448 7.76 -20.02 4.49
CA VAL A 448 7.92 -21.48 4.39
C VAL A 448 7.40 -22.27 5.61
N SER A 449 6.87 -21.61 6.64
CA SER A 449 6.39 -22.25 7.88
C SER A 449 5.26 -23.29 7.63
N PRO A 450 5.17 -24.40 8.40
CA PRO A 450 4.09 -25.38 8.24
C PRO A 450 2.69 -24.81 8.53
N ASN A 451 1.65 -25.25 7.78
CA ASN A 451 0.22 -24.96 8.06
C ASN A 451 -0.32 -25.71 9.31
N ASN A 452 0.56 -26.11 10.24
CA ASN A 452 0.28 -27.09 11.28
C ASN A 452 0.15 -26.46 12.68
N ALA A 453 0.21 -25.14 12.79
CA ALA A 453 -0.11 -24.45 14.04
C ALA A 453 -1.62 -24.58 14.32
N ALA A 454 -1.97 -24.85 15.59
CA ALA A 454 -3.30 -24.48 16.06
C ALA A 454 -3.47 -22.96 15.89
N PRO A 455 -4.68 -22.45 15.60
CA PRO A 455 -4.87 -21.02 15.35
C PRO A 455 -4.26 -20.19 16.49
N GLY A 456 -3.32 -19.31 16.11
CA GLY A 456 -2.60 -18.44 17.02
C GLY A 456 -3.56 -17.53 17.78
N LYS A 457 -3.10 -16.92 18.88
CA LYS A 457 -4.00 -16.06 19.64
C LYS A 457 -4.36 -14.82 18.81
N ASP A 458 -5.65 -14.52 18.74
CA ASP A 458 -6.15 -13.24 18.25
C ASP A 458 -5.73 -12.11 19.20
N TRP A 459 -4.62 -11.46 18.87
CA TRP A 459 -4.11 -10.31 19.60
C TRP A 459 -4.75 -9.00 19.14
N GLN A 460 -5.38 -8.95 17.97
CA GLN A 460 -6.17 -7.78 17.56
C GLN A 460 -7.38 -7.63 18.49
N ALA A 461 -8.13 -8.70 18.78
CA ALA A 461 -9.22 -8.67 19.75
C ALA A 461 -8.77 -8.29 21.19
N VAL A 462 -7.50 -8.54 21.55
CA VAL A 462 -6.94 -8.05 22.83
C VAL A 462 -6.59 -6.57 22.75
N ALA A 463 -6.01 -6.12 21.65
CA ALA A 463 -5.75 -4.70 21.40
C ALA A 463 -7.06 -3.89 21.41
N ASP A 464 -8.13 -4.41 20.82
CA ASP A 464 -9.48 -3.81 20.83
C ASP A 464 -9.98 -3.61 22.26
N MET A 465 -9.94 -4.65 23.10
CA MET A 465 -10.34 -4.55 24.50
C MET A 465 -9.54 -3.47 25.27
N ILE A 466 -8.27 -3.26 24.90
CA ILE A 466 -7.41 -2.21 25.47
C ILE A 466 -7.83 -0.82 24.95
N VAL A 467 -7.98 -0.65 23.64
CA VAL A 467 -8.37 0.61 22.99
C VAL A 467 -9.78 1.03 23.44
N THR A 468 -10.79 0.17 23.31
CA THR A 468 -12.17 0.43 23.75
C THR A 468 -12.25 0.78 25.24
N ARG A 469 -11.39 0.23 26.09
CA ARG A 469 -11.39 0.54 27.54
C ARG A 469 -10.81 1.91 27.87
N TYR A 470 -9.83 2.40 27.11
CA TYR A 470 -8.99 3.52 27.52
C TYR A 470 -8.96 4.71 26.55
N ALA A 471 -9.32 4.55 25.27
CA ALA A 471 -9.11 5.58 24.26
C ALA A 471 -9.91 6.86 24.55
N GLU A 472 -11.22 6.75 24.78
CA GLU A 472 -12.08 7.90 25.08
C GLU A 472 -11.62 8.61 26.36
N ARG A 473 -11.33 7.86 27.43
CA ARG A 473 -10.86 8.40 28.71
C ARG A 473 -9.51 9.12 28.60
N ILE A 474 -8.55 8.57 27.86
CA ILE A 474 -7.27 9.23 27.59
C ILE A 474 -7.48 10.46 26.70
N GLY A 475 -8.45 10.41 25.77
CA GLY A 475 -8.89 11.55 24.97
C GLY A 475 -9.40 12.72 25.83
N TYR A 476 -10.33 12.44 26.74
CA TYR A 476 -10.96 13.41 27.64
C TYR A 476 -9.97 13.97 28.69
N LEU A 477 -9.16 13.11 29.32
CA LEU A 477 -8.07 13.54 30.22
C LEU A 477 -7.01 14.42 29.52
N ALA A 478 -6.89 14.32 28.20
CA ALA A 478 -5.96 15.12 27.39
C ALA A 478 -6.62 16.36 26.73
N SER A 479 -7.95 16.44 26.63
CA SER A 479 -8.61 17.52 25.88
C SER A 479 -8.41 18.88 26.54
N GLY A 480 -8.56 18.94 27.87
CA GLY A 480 -8.56 20.18 28.65
C GLY A 480 -9.96 20.66 29.03
N GLU A 481 -11.00 19.85 28.82
CA GLU A 481 -12.36 20.10 29.33
C GLU A 481 -12.46 19.99 30.87
N LEU A 482 -11.48 19.33 31.51
CA LEU A 482 -11.33 19.25 32.96
C LEU A 482 -10.55 20.47 33.43
N ASP A 483 -11.24 21.45 34.01
CA ASP A 483 -10.70 22.75 34.42
C ASP A 483 -10.09 22.75 35.83
N ASP A 484 -10.36 21.73 36.65
CA ASP A 484 -9.83 21.59 38.01
C ASP A 484 -9.09 20.24 38.28
N LEU A 485 -8.12 20.29 39.21
CA LEU A 485 -7.27 19.15 39.56
C LEU A 485 -8.01 18.00 40.26
N ALA A 486 -9.03 18.30 41.07
CA ALA A 486 -9.81 17.27 41.75
C ALA A 486 -10.69 16.50 40.75
N SER A 487 -11.32 17.17 39.78
CA SER A 487 -12.04 16.49 38.69
C SER A 487 -11.11 15.66 37.81
N PHE A 488 -9.92 16.18 37.46
CA PHE A 488 -8.88 15.41 36.76
C PHE A 488 -8.47 14.14 37.53
N LYS A 489 -8.08 14.28 38.81
CA LYS A 489 -7.73 13.12 39.64
C LYS A 489 -8.88 12.13 39.78
N SER A 490 -10.12 12.62 39.91
CA SER A 490 -11.32 11.79 40.01
C SER A 490 -11.52 10.91 38.76
N GLU A 491 -11.20 11.41 37.56
CA GLU A 491 -11.30 10.63 36.32
C GLU A 491 -10.14 9.64 36.13
N VAL A 492 -8.92 10.00 36.56
CA VAL A 492 -7.78 9.07 36.61
C VAL A 492 -8.04 7.94 37.63
N ASP A 493 -8.57 8.27 38.81
CA ASP A 493 -9.00 7.29 39.81
C ASP A 493 -10.10 6.39 39.28
N ARG A 494 -11.06 6.90 38.48
CA ARG A 494 -12.07 6.08 37.79
C ARG A 494 -11.47 5.10 36.78
N ALA A 495 -10.24 5.31 36.29
CA ALA A 495 -9.50 4.30 35.51
C ALA A 495 -8.83 3.24 36.40
N MET A 496 -8.15 3.66 37.47
CA MET A 496 -7.31 2.78 38.29
C MET A 496 -8.09 2.00 39.37
N ARG A 497 -9.22 2.52 39.86
CA ARG A 497 -10.04 1.96 40.95
C ARG A 497 -10.31 0.45 40.87
N PRO A 498 -10.62 -0.17 39.70
CA PRO A 498 -10.84 -1.62 39.62
C PRO A 498 -9.64 -2.47 40.04
N PHE A 499 -8.44 -1.89 40.08
CA PHE A 499 -7.18 -2.57 40.38
C PHE A 499 -6.62 -2.26 41.77
N ILE A 500 -7.27 -1.38 42.54
CA ILE A 500 -6.76 -0.88 43.84
C ILE A 500 -7.25 -1.77 45.00
N ASP A 501 -6.30 -2.32 45.78
CA ASP A 501 -6.61 -2.92 47.09
C ASP A 501 -6.47 -1.83 48.16
N TYR A 502 -7.59 -1.15 48.45
CA TYR A 502 -7.63 -0.07 49.45
C TYR A 502 -7.27 -0.54 50.88
N SER A 503 -7.29 -1.85 51.18
CA SER A 503 -6.82 -2.36 52.47
C SER A 503 -5.30 -2.45 52.56
N ARG A 504 -4.61 -2.59 51.41
CA ARG A 504 -3.16 -2.84 51.30
C ARG A 504 -2.61 -2.20 50.01
N ARG A 505 -2.61 -0.86 49.98
CA ARG A 505 -2.12 -0.09 48.82
C ARG A 505 -0.71 -0.51 48.42
N ASN A 506 -0.51 -0.78 47.13
CA ASN A 506 0.78 -1.14 46.55
C ASN A 506 0.78 -0.85 45.04
N SER A 507 1.29 0.32 44.64
CA SER A 507 1.25 0.79 43.25
C SER A 507 1.82 -0.22 42.24
N THR A 508 2.92 -0.91 42.57
CA THR A 508 3.50 -1.96 41.69
C THR A 508 2.50 -3.08 41.39
N ARG A 509 1.77 -3.57 42.39
CA ARG A 509 0.73 -4.61 42.22
C ARG A 509 -0.55 -4.06 41.58
N GLU A 510 -0.86 -2.79 41.78
CA GLU A 510 -2.01 -2.11 41.19
C GLU A 510 -1.80 -1.88 39.68
N ILE A 511 -0.63 -1.37 39.28
CA ILE A 511 -0.18 -1.26 37.89
C ILE A 511 -0.12 -2.64 37.24
N GLY A 512 0.44 -3.65 37.92
CA GLY A 512 0.53 -5.02 37.40
C GLY A 512 -0.85 -5.62 37.06
N ARG A 513 -1.84 -5.46 37.96
CA ARG A 513 -3.23 -5.89 37.70
C ARG A 513 -3.91 -5.10 36.58
N CYS A 514 -3.60 -3.82 36.46
CA CYS A 514 -4.11 -2.95 35.40
C CYS A 514 -3.59 -3.39 34.02
N ALA A 515 -2.27 -3.62 33.92
CA ALA A 515 -1.63 -4.01 32.66
C ALA A 515 -2.06 -5.41 32.22
N SER A 516 -2.19 -6.35 33.16
CA SER A 516 -2.53 -7.74 32.86
C SER A 516 -4.02 -8.02 32.61
N GLN A 517 -4.92 -7.02 32.61
CA GLN A 517 -6.38 -7.28 32.61
C GLN A 517 -6.86 -8.18 31.46
N PHE A 518 -6.33 -7.98 30.25
CA PHE A 518 -6.76 -8.67 29.02
C PHE A 518 -5.71 -9.67 28.49
N LEU A 519 -4.54 -9.74 29.13
CA LEU A 519 -3.46 -10.64 28.75
C LEU A 519 -3.75 -12.07 29.24
N PRO A 520 -3.29 -13.11 28.53
CA PRO A 520 -3.58 -14.48 28.94
C PRO A 520 -2.85 -14.82 30.24
N THR A 521 -3.52 -15.48 31.18
CA THR A 521 -2.91 -15.90 32.46
C THR A 521 -2.01 -17.14 32.33
N LYS A 522 -1.93 -17.73 31.12
CA LYS A 522 -1.02 -18.79 30.73
C LYS A 522 -0.14 -18.25 29.63
N THR A 523 1.04 -17.76 29.98
CA THR A 523 2.09 -17.42 29.02
C THR A 523 2.57 -18.69 28.30
N SER A 524 2.91 -18.57 27.03
CA SER A 524 3.73 -19.57 26.32
C SER A 524 5.11 -19.72 27.00
N PRO A 525 5.85 -20.84 26.84
CA PRO A 525 7.22 -20.97 27.36
C PRO A 525 8.19 -19.89 26.87
N SER A 526 7.89 -19.29 25.73
CA SER A 526 8.46 -18.03 25.23
C SER A 526 7.32 -17.07 24.91
N GLU A 527 7.39 -15.86 25.46
CA GLU A 527 6.47 -14.75 25.16
C GLU A 527 6.58 -14.34 23.68
N SER A 528 5.45 -14.09 23.01
CA SER A 528 5.44 -13.66 21.60
C SER A 528 5.61 -12.15 21.46
N LEU A 529 5.98 -11.69 20.26
CA LEU A 529 6.14 -10.26 19.96
C LEU A 529 4.82 -9.48 20.16
N ALA A 530 3.69 -10.12 19.88
CA ALA A 530 2.36 -9.59 20.16
C ALA A 530 2.08 -9.51 21.67
N GLU A 531 2.34 -10.58 22.45
CA GLU A 531 2.13 -10.55 23.89
C GLU A 531 3.00 -9.47 24.57
N ALA A 532 4.28 -9.41 24.21
CA ALA A 532 5.24 -8.45 24.76
C ALA A 532 4.86 -6.99 24.43
N SER A 533 4.52 -6.67 23.17
CA SER A 533 4.16 -5.30 22.78
C SER A 533 2.87 -4.82 23.45
N LEU A 534 1.85 -5.69 23.57
CA LEU A 534 0.63 -5.38 24.31
C LEU A 534 0.89 -5.26 25.82
N ARG A 535 1.81 -6.05 26.39
CA ARG A 535 2.22 -5.91 27.81
C ARG A 535 2.95 -4.60 28.07
N ASP A 536 3.86 -4.18 27.20
CA ASP A 536 4.59 -2.92 27.33
C ASP A 536 3.66 -1.71 27.19
N VAL A 537 2.79 -1.69 26.18
CA VAL A 537 1.79 -0.63 25.97
C VAL A 537 0.87 -0.48 27.19
N THR A 538 0.31 -1.60 27.67
CA THR A 538 -0.58 -1.57 28.85
C THR A 538 0.18 -1.24 30.14
N THR A 539 1.46 -1.62 30.27
CA THR A 539 2.30 -1.25 31.42
C THR A 539 2.61 0.25 31.43
N VAL A 540 2.98 0.84 30.28
CA VAL A 540 3.22 2.30 30.15
C VAL A 540 1.94 3.09 30.43
N LEU A 541 0.80 2.65 29.89
CA LEU A 541 -0.52 3.23 30.11
C LEU A 541 -0.88 3.22 31.60
N CYS A 542 -0.89 2.05 32.23
CA CYS A 542 -1.28 1.88 33.63
C CYS A 542 -0.31 2.55 34.61
N ARG A 543 1.00 2.57 34.30
CA ARG A 543 2.01 3.30 35.08
C ARG A 543 1.80 4.82 34.99
N THR A 544 1.47 5.33 33.80
CA THR A 544 1.22 6.77 33.61
C THR A 544 -0.06 7.22 34.31
N LEU A 545 -1.15 6.44 34.22
CA LEU A 545 -2.38 6.73 34.98
C LEU A 545 -2.14 6.65 36.50
N SER A 546 -1.43 5.63 36.98
CA SER A 546 -1.05 5.49 38.40
C SER A 546 -0.08 6.56 38.92
N ALA A 547 0.50 7.39 38.04
CA ALA A 547 1.30 8.55 38.42
C ALA A 547 0.51 9.87 38.26
N ALA A 548 -0.39 9.93 37.27
CA ALA A 548 -1.30 11.05 37.05
C ALA A 548 -2.32 11.24 38.21
N SER A 549 -2.64 10.19 39.00
CA SER A 549 -3.44 10.32 40.22
C SER A 549 -2.72 11.11 41.32
N GLU A 550 -1.39 11.10 41.34
CA GLU A 550 -0.59 11.64 42.45
C GLU A 550 -0.13 13.10 42.21
N VAL A 551 -0.19 13.63 40.98
CA VAL A 551 0.35 14.96 40.62
C VAL A 551 -0.18 16.14 41.46
N ASP A 552 0.66 17.14 41.71
CA ASP A 552 0.28 18.35 42.47
C ASP A 552 -0.40 19.44 41.63
N THR A 553 -0.34 19.36 40.29
CA THR A 553 -0.92 20.37 39.39
C THR A 553 -1.64 19.75 38.19
N LEU A 554 -2.73 20.41 37.78
CA LEU A 554 -3.53 20.01 36.61
C LEU A 554 -2.68 20.03 35.33
N SER A 555 -1.84 21.06 35.15
CA SER A 555 -0.96 21.20 33.99
C SER A 555 0.06 20.05 33.88
N HIS A 556 0.58 19.54 35.00
CA HIS A 556 1.46 18.37 34.99
C HIS A 556 0.69 17.10 34.61
N GLY A 557 -0.48 16.85 35.21
CA GLY A 557 -1.32 15.70 34.89
C GLY A 557 -1.76 15.66 33.42
N VAL A 558 -2.29 16.77 32.92
CA VAL A 558 -2.70 16.90 31.51
C VAL A 558 -1.51 16.76 30.56
N SER A 559 -0.32 17.28 30.92
CA SER A 559 0.91 17.06 30.15
C SER A 559 1.30 15.59 30.07
N MET A 560 1.27 14.86 31.19
CA MET A 560 1.56 13.42 31.23
C MET A 560 0.58 12.61 30.37
N VAL A 561 -0.72 12.91 30.41
CA VAL A 561 -1.71 12.18 29.61
C VAL A 561 -1.66 12.59 28.13
N ARG A 562 -1.29 13.83 27.80
CA ARG A 562 -0.99 14.24 26.41
C ARG A 562 0.24 13.53 25.85
N ALA A 563 1.30 13.38 26.65
CA ALA A 563 2.48 12.60 26.26
C ALA A 563 2.14 11.12 26.04
N LEU A 564 1.32 10.52 26.91
CA LEU A 564 0.80 9.16 26.72
C LEU A 564 -0.05 9.04 25.44
N LYS A 565 -0.98 9.98 25.20
CA LYS A 565 -1.81 10.01 23.99
C LYS A 565 -0.94 10.09 22.73
N SER A 566 0.09 10.93 22.74
CA SER A 566 1.06 11.05 21.64
C SER A 566 1.82 9.73 21.40
N TRP A 567 2.36 9.11 22.46
CA TRP A 567 3.12 7.85 22.36
C TRP A 567 2.29 6.64 21.92
N LEU A 568 1.02 6.59 22.34
CA LEU A 568 0.07 5.54 21.94
C LEU A 568 -0.37 5.68 20.47
N ALA A 569 -0.51 6.91 19.97
CA ALA A 569 -0.88 7.24 18.58
C ALA A 569 -2.13 6.50 18.03
N TRP A 570 -3.09 6.14 18.90
CA TRP A 570 -4.28 5.37 18.50
C TRP A 570 -5.14 6.10 17.48
N THR A 571 -5.35 5.42 16.35
CA THR A 571 -6.07 5.92 15.17
C THR A 571 -7.52 6.31 15.45
N THR A 572 -8.15 5.70 16.46
CA THR A 572 -9.51 6.02 16.92
C THR A 572 -9.68 7.49 17.33
N TRP A 573 -8.62 8.19 17.75
CA TRP A 573 -8.71 9.62 18.08
C TRP A 573 -8.84 10.56 16.87
N LYS A 574 -8.61 10.06 15.64
CA LYS A 574 -8.90 10.78 14.38
C LYS A 574 -10.26 10.40 13.79
N ARG A 575 -11.07 9.56 14.45
CA ARG A 575 -12.35 9.07 13.92
C ARG A 575 -13.49 10.07 14.18
N CYS A 576 -14.18 10.41 13.10
CA CYS A 576 -15.33 11.32 13.05
C CYS A 576 -16.65 10.61 13.38
N HIS A 577 -17.66 11.38 13.78
CA HIS A 577 -19.05 10.95 13.93
C HIS A 577 -19.91 11.71 12.89
N CYS A 578 -20.41 11.00 11.87
CA CYS A 578 -21.01 11.61 10.67
C CYS A 578 -22.48 11.22 10.48
N GLY A 579 -23.19 11.98 9.64
CA GLY A 579 -24.57 11.68 9.23
C GLY A 579 -24.67 10.49 8.25
N GLU A 580 -25.91 10.01 8.04
CA GLU A 580 -26.23 8.81 7.23
C GLU A 580 -25.86 8.91 5.73
N HIS A 581 -25.43 10.08 5.25
CA HIS A 581 -25.07 10.36 3.85
C HIS A 581 -23.63 10.91 3.73
N GLU A 582 -22.86 10.80 4.81
CA GLU A 582 -21.50 11.28 4.94
C GLU A 582 -20.58 10.14 5.35
N ILE A 583 -19.29 10.29 5.06
CA ILE A 583 -18.24 9.41 5.56
C ILE A 583 -17.20 10.22 6.31
N CYS A 584 -16.54 9.61 7.29
CA CYS A 584 -15.36 10.17 7.93
C CYS A 584 -14.16 10.09 6.96
N PHE A 585 -14.10 11.02 6.02
CA PHE A 585 -13.12 11.00 4.95
C PHE A 585 -11.73 11.40 5.46
N LEU A 586 -10.77 10.53 5.16
CA LEU A 586 -9.34 10.73 5.35
C LEU A 586 -8.60 10.52 4.01
N ALA A 587 -7.35 10.95 3.93
CA ALA A 587 -6.53 10.69 2.75
C ALA A 587 -6.34 9.17 2.53
N ILE A 588 -6.78 8.70 1.36
CA ILE A 588 -6.75 7.30 0.91
C ILE A 588 -6.29 7.34 -0.55
N TRP A 589 -5.16 6.72 -0.89
CA TRP A 589 -4.57 6.81 -2.23
C TRP A 589 -5.60 6.47 -3.33
N PRO A 590 -5.69 7.25 -4.43
CA PRO A 590 -4.91 8.44 -4.77
C PRO A 590 -5.49 9.78 -4.25
N GLN A 591 -6.55 9.73 -3.44
CA GLN A 591 -7.39 10.87 -3.04
C GLN A 591 -7.04 11.48 -1.67
N GLY A 592 -7.60 12.67 -1.44
CA GLY A 592 -7.54 13.42 -0.18
C GLY A 592 -6.33 14.34 -0.02
N SER A 593 -6.48 15.34 0.86
CA SER A 593 -5.49 16.38 1.15
C SER A 593 -4.65 16.07 2.40
N ALA A 594 -3.64 16.89 2.69
CA ALA A 594 -2.91 16.82 3.96
C ALA A 594 -3.81 17.16 5.17
N GLU A 595 -4.81 18.03 4.99
CA GLU A 595 -5.83 18.32 6.00
C GLU A 595 -6.70 17.09 6.28
N ASP A 596 -7.11 16.35 5.24
CA ASP A 596 -7.86 15.09 5.36
C ASP A 596 -7.04 14.00 6.07
N PHE A 597 -5.72 14.03 5.97
CA PHE A 597 -4.84 13.12 6.71
C PHE A 597 -4.69 13.53 8.19
N GLU A 598 -4.57 14.83 8.48
CA GLU A 598 -4.34 15.31 9.84
C GLU A 598 -5.59 15.42 10.69
N GLN A 599 -6.70 15.86 10.11
CA GLN A 599 -8.00 15.97 10.78
C GLN A 599 -9.09 15.48 9.82
N PRO A 600 -9.33 14.15 9.73
CA PRO A 600 -10.42 13.59 8.94
C PRO A 600 -11.76 14.28 9.24
N GLN A 601 -12.55 14.53 8.20
CA GLN A 601 -13.82 15.26 8.31
C GLN A 601 -14.98 14.44 7.76
N CYS A 602 -16.18 14.73 8.25
CA CYS A 602 -17.40 14.23 7.63
C CYS A 602 -17.59 14.91 6.27
N LYS A 603 -17.69 14.11 5.20
CA LYS A 603 -17.85 14.60 3.83
C LYS A 603 -18.93 13.84 3.07
N SER A 604 -19.67 14.56 2.24
CA SER A 604 -20.63 14.02 1.27
C SER A 604 -19.98 13.78 -0.09
N ALA A 605 -20.76 13.22 -1.03
CA ALA A 605 -20.36 13.04 -2.43
C ALA A 605 -19.89 14.33 -3.12
N GLY A 606 -20.41 15.49 -2.73
CA GLY A 606 -20.04 16.78 -3.31
C GLY A 606 -18.62 17.22 -2.92
N ASP A 607 -18.19 16.90 -1.72
CA ASP A 607 -17.03 17.53 -1.07
C ASP A 607 -15.72 16.78 -1.39
N ILE A 608 -15.81 15.46 -1.51
CA ILE A 608 -14.67 14.59 -1.91
C ILE A 608 -14.23 14.89 -3.34
N SER A 609 -15.18 15.17 -4.24
CA SER A 609 -14.91 15.50 -5.65
C SER A 609 -14.12 16.80 -5.88
N GLN A 610 -13.96 17.63 -4.85
CA GLN A 610 -13.29 18.94 -4.93
C GLN A 610 -11.80 18.89 -4.49
N GLY A 611 -11.28 17.73 -4.07
CA GLY A 611 -9.94 17.55 -3.48
C GLY A 611 -8.73 17.74 -4.42
N ARG A 612 -8.60 18.89 -5.10
CA ARG A 612 -7.43 19.27 -5.90
C ARG A 612 -6.25 19.73 -5.04
N GLY A 613 -5.64 18.80 -4.32
CA GLY A 613 -4.51 19.06 -3.42
C GLY A 613 -3.94 17.78 -2.82
N GLY A 614 -3.62 16.81 -3.68
CA GLY A 614 -3.39 15.41 -3.30
C GLY A 614 -2.22 15.22 -2.32
N TYR A 615 -2.55 14.74 -1.13
CA TYR A 615 -1.62 14.31 -0.07
C TYR A 615 -0.48 13.44 -0.61
N TRP A 616 -0.79 12.55 -1.54
CA TRP A 616 0.08 11.50 -2.07
C TRP A 616 1.20 11.96 -3.01
N GLY A 617 1.24 13.24 -3.40
CA GLY A 617 2.30 13.76 -4.29
C GLY A 617 2.12 13.40 -5.77
N GLY A 618 0.88 13.19 -6.21
CA GLY A 618 0.55 12.80 -7.59
C GLY A 618 0.84 11.33 -7.91
N PHE A 619 0.70 10.95 -9.18
CA PHE A 619 1.11 9.62 -9.68
C PHE A 619 2.64 9.55 -9.77
N GLY A 620 3.28 9.28 -8.63
CA GLY A 620 4.73 9.23 -8.52
C GLY A 620 5.31 8.14 -9.43
N ARG A 621 6.01 8.54 -10.49
CA ARG A 621 6.89 7.62 -11.23
C ARG A 621 8.00 7.15 -10.28
N PRO A 622 8.32 5.85 -10.24
CA PRO A 622 9.64 5.39 -9.82
C PRO A 622 10.72 6.14 -10.58
N HIS A 623 11.92 6.31 -10.02
CA HIS A 623 12.98 7.11 -10.63
C HIS A 623 13.71 6.35 -11.76
N TRP A 624 12.94 5.95 -12.78
CA TRP A 624 13.41 5.35 -14.03
C TRP A 624 12.79 6.09 -15.22
N SER A 625 13.36 7.26 -15.55
CA SER A 625 13.08 7.96 -16.80
C SER A 625 14.38 8.45 -17.43
N ASP A 626 14.78 7.77 -18.51
CA ASP A 626 15.88 8.07 -19.43
C ASP A 626 16.25 9.56 -19.50
N LYS A 627 17.20 9.97 -18.66
CA LYS A 627 17.88 11.27 -18.72
C LYS A 627 19.29 11.07 -19.27
N ARG A 628 19.37 10.83 -20.59
CA ARG A 628 20.60 11.17 -21.33
C ARG A 628 20.94 12.64 -21.07
N PRO A 629 22.14 12.97 -20.56
CA PRO A 629 22.54 14.36 -20.40
C PRO A 629 22.59 15.05 -21.77
N HIS A 630 21.95 16.22 -21.88
CA HIS A 630 22.28 17.14 -22.97
C HIS A 630 23.68 17.67 -22.71
N VAL A 631 24.62 17.34 -23.60
CA VAL A 631 25.99 17.87 -23.56
C VAL A 631 25.99 19.22 -24.26
N ASP A 632 25.49 20.24 -23.56
CA ASP A 632 25.66 21.63 -23.94
C ASP A 632 27.09 22.03 -23.56
N GLY A 633 28.02 21.89 -24.50
CA GLY A 633 29.43 22.18 -24.27
C GLY A 633 29.78 23.65 -24.51
N TYR A 634 30.40 24.29 -23.51
CA TYR A 634 31.52 25.24 -23.67
C TYR A 634 32.34 25.34 -22.38
#